data_AF-A0A5J6SXP9-F1
#
_entry.id   AF-A0A5J6SXP9-F1
#
_cell.length_a   1.000
_cell.length_b   1.000
_cell.length_c   1.000
_cell.angle_alpha   90.00
_cell.angle_beta   90.00
_cell.angle_gamma   90.00
#
_symmetry.space_group_name_H-M   'P 1'
#
loop_
_entity.id
_entity.type
_entity.pdbx_description
1 polymer ?
#
loop_
_entity_poly.entity_id
_entity_poly.type
_entity_poly.pdbx_seq_one_letter_code
_entity_poly.pdbx_strand_id
1 'polypeptide(L)'
;MDFTGERFIPNVIEEDDEIKSEHLQRYQSIKDLVKGKVVLDAACGEGYGSDILANQAQKIYGIDIDSESISHAEQKYIKPNLQFLTGSIDKLPFEDSFFDIIISFETIEHVEEYVQNLFLKEIKRVMKEDGILIISTPNKKIYTDERKYKNPFHVKEFYEEEFYGFLKPHFNSVEFFYQLKENVHVLSRKNGTILNNLDSDANIGDNGKYIIAICSDLTDQEYNINSVIIENGKYKKSINRIVTLQDEVESRNNHIAFQDKEILEKNSSINLIEKEKNEYKIQLNNMIEELEVVKKKEKNEYEIRFNNIIKELESVKKVEIDSLKNQIIQGEEQNENLREKERMLNNIFESDGWKILLKYYKWRDKILPSTGKSRLFVKLFKKIIVNRNFKLLNKENVKKFIYYTKNQNFSMLESRVDDYIERNTSDASELKLAITQIEQEYHQITFKRYPSPTVSIVIPVYNQWDYTYSCLKSILTNTDQVSYEIIIADDMSTDETTRISEYVENIKVVRDGENRGFLLNCNNATKYAEGKFILFLNNDTQVQEGWLDSLVELIESDSQIGMVGSKLVYPDGRLQEAGGIIWNDASGWNFGRLDDPAKSEYNYVKEVDYISGAAIMIKKELWEDIGGFDERYVPAYYEDTDLAFEVRKHGYKVMYQPKSVVVHFEGISHGTDESSNIKKYQGKNKNVFVKKWEIELQNFHLINGKDVFWARDRSRLSKTIVVVDHYVPHYDKDAGGRCTFQYLKLFRSLGFNVIFIGDNFYRHEPYTSELQALGIEVLYGNNYSKNIEQWFKENGEYLDYVYLNRPHIAIKYIDMARKHTQAKIIYFGLDLHYLRELRNYEVEKNEELLKSSKEWKKIEFDLFSKADVIHVVGSYEQNLLQQEFPNKIIRNLPLFMFNDEEIDIENKSFDSRENILFVGGFNHKPNYDGVLWFVNEIFPNILSAKPNIKFYIVGSNPPNDIMALNSKNIIVTGYVTEEKLMQYYSDCRIVVVPLRYGAGVKGKVVEATSHHVPIVTTPIGSEGLIDFEQYSLIAKDSEEFSRMVIDLYDDIEMWTNLSMKSKDYISKYFTTNAALEQIKLDIN
;
A
#
# COMPACT_ATOMS: atom_id res chain seq x y z
N MET A 1 41.37 22.28 -27.85
CA MET A 1 42.25 21.41 -27.06
C MET A 1 41.54 20.07 -26.93
N ASP A 2 42.17 19.00 -27.39
CA ASP A 2 41.61 17.65 -27.36
C ASP A 2 41.94 16.96 -26.03
N PHE A 3 41.04 16.12 -25.51
CA PHE A 3 41.26 15.39 -24.27
C PHE A 3 42.15 14.17 -24.50
N THR A 4 43.39 14.22 -24.00
CA THR A 4 44.39 13.15 -24.14
C THR A 4 44.37 12.13 -23.01
N GLY A 5 43.57 12.36 -21.96
CA GLY A 5 43.56 11.56 -20.72
C GLY A 5 44.61 11.97 -19.68
N GLU A 6 45.57 12.85 -20.04
CA GLU A 6 46.62 13.34 -19.13
C GLU A 6 46.12 14.49 -18.24
N ARG A 7 45.25 15.37 -18.76
CA ARG A 7 44.76 16.58 -18.06
C ARG A 7 43.24 16.61 -18.06
N PHE A 8 42.65 17.01 -16.93
CA PHE A 8 41.20 17.16 -16.82
C PHE A 8 40.69 18.41 -17.58
N ILE A 9 39.69 18.21 -18.46
CA ILE A 9 39.04 19.27 -19.25
C ILE A 9 37.52 19.27 -18.93
N PRO A 10 37.00 20.24 -18.15
CA PRO A 10 35.63 20.25 -17.62
C PRO A 10 34.48 20.19 -18.64
N ASN A 11 34.74 20.45 -19.92
CA ASN A 11 33.74 20.59 -20.99
C ASN A 11 33.84 19.56 -22.12
N VAL A 12 34.78 18.61 -22.07
CA VAL A 12 34.97 17.58 -23.12
C VAL A 12 34.43 16.22 -22.70
N ILE A 13 34.28 15.97 -21.39
CA ILE A 13 33.81 14.69 -20.85
C ILE A 13 32.36 14.86 -20.36
N GLU A 14 31.37 14.69 -21.24
CA GLU A 14 29.95 14.70 -20.86
C GLU A 14 29.50 13.43 -20.09
N GLU A 15 30.32 12.37 -20.11
CA GLU A 15 29.96 11.06 -19.54
C GLU A 15 30.62 10.72 -18.17
N ASP A 16 31.51 11.57 -17.65
CA ASP A 16 32.27 11.31 -16.41
C ASP A 16 32.14 12.43 -15.36
N ASP A 17 30.90 12.60 -14.86
CA ASP A 17 30.55 13.54 -13.77
C ASP A 17 31.39 13.33 -12.49
N GLU A 18 31.99 12.14 -12.32
CA GLU A 18 32.78 11.75 -11.15
C GLU A 18 34.10 12.51 -11.06
N ILE A 19 34.94 12.38 -12.10
CA ILE A 19 36.26 13.04 -12.14
C ILE A 19 36.08 14.56 -12.02
N LYS A 20 35.05 15.10 -12.68
CA LYS A 20 34.69 16.51 -12.58
C LYS A 20 34.37 16.95 -11.16
N SER A 21 33.56 16.18 -10.44
CA SER A 21 33.19 16.50 -9.06
C SER A 21 34.40 16.44 -8.11
N GLU A 22 35.28 15.45 -8.29
CA GLU A 22 36.50 15.28 -7.47
C GLU A 22 37.48 16.47 -7.64
N HIS A 23 37.74 16.89 -8.88
CA HIS A 23 38.59 18.06 -9.17
C HIS A 23 37.97 19.37 -8.67
N LEU A 24 36.69 19.60 -8.95
CA LEU A 24 36.01 20.83 -8.52
C LEU A 24 35.93 20.95 -7.01
N GLN A 25 35.73 19.84 -6.28
CA GLN A 25 35.66 19.86 -4.82
C GLN A 25 36.92 20.43 -4.18
N ARG A 26 38.12 20.00 -4.61
CA ARG A 26 39.39 20.46 -4.05
C ARG A 26 39.61 21.96 -4.21
N TYR A 27 39.29 22.50 -5.39
CA TYR A 27 39.37 23.94 -5.61
C TYR A 27 38.30 24.72 -4.84
N GLN A 28 37.10 24.16 -4.68
CA GLN A 28 36.02 24.80 -3.91
C GLN A 28 36.32 24.82 -2.41
N SER A 29 36.93 23.74 -1.87
CA SER A 29 37.21 23.60 -0.44
C SER A 29 38.24 24.59 0.10
N ILE A 30 39.07 25.17 -0.77
CA ILE A 30 40.14 26.10 -0.38
C ILE A 30 39.84 27.57 -0.70
N LYS A 31 38.64 27.88 -1.22
CA LYS A 31 38.27 29.23 -1.63
C LYS A 31 38.42 30.27 -0.50
N ASP A 32 37.98 29.92 0.69
CA ASP A 32 38.03 30.84 1.82
C ASP A 32 39.47 31.09 2.29
N LEU A 33 40.38 30.13 2.09
CA LEU A 33 41.80 30.29 2.42
C LEU A 33 42.50 31.27 1.48
N VAL A 34 42.13 31.31 0.20
CA VAL A 34 42.75 32.21 -0.79
C VAL A 34 42.24 33.65 -0.70
N LYS A 35 41.23 33.93 0.13
CA LYS A 35 40.56 35.22 0.17
C LYS A 35 41.53 36.36 0.50
N GLY A 36 41.67 37.30 -0.44
CA GLY A 36 42.56 38.46 -0.27
C GLY A 36 44.06 38.13 -0.29
N LYS A 37 44.44 36.95 -0.80
CA LYS A 37 45.84 36.49 -0.90
C LYS A 37 46.36 36.53 -2.34
N VAL A 38 47.68 36.58 -2.50
CA VAL A 38 48.38 36.37 -3.78
C VAL A 38 48.72 34.89 -3.92
N VAL A 39 48.18 34.24 -4.95
CA VAL A 39 48.13 32.78 -5.08
C VAL A 39 48.85 32.30 -6.35
N LEU A 40 49.59 31.21 -6.24
CA LEU A 40 50.11 30.44 -7.37
C LEU A 40 49.34 29.12 -7.50
N ASP A 41 48.81 28.82 -8.68
CA ASP A 41 48.27 27.50 -9.06
C ASP A 41 49.29 26.85 -10.02
N ALA A 42 50.12 25.97 -9.47
CA ALA A 42 51.25 25.34 -10.14
C ALA A 42 50.86 24.01 -10.78
N ALA A 43 51.08 23.91 -12.09
CA ALA A 43 50.48 22.93 -13.01
C ALA A 43 48.96 23.07 -13.09
N CYS A 44 48.51 24.28 -13.49
CA CYS A 44 47.08 24.63 -13.50
C CYS A 44 46.28 23.96 -14.63
N GLY A 45 46.92 23.23 -15.55
CA GLY A 45 46.29 22.63 -16.72
C GLY A 45 45.59 23.69 -17.58
N GLU A 46 44.33 23.45 -17.95
CA GLU A 46 43.54 24.41 -18.72
C GLU A 46 43.05 25.64 -17.91
N GLY A 47 43.38 25.73 -16.61
CA GLY A 47 43.16 26.95 -15.81
C GLY A 47 41.81 27.11 -15.13
N TYR A 48 40.92 26.11 -15.17
CA TYR A 48 39.59 26.19 -14.52
C TYR A 48 39.69 26.38 -13.01
N GLY A 49 40.66 25.74 -12.35
CA GLY A 49 40.91 25.88 -10.91
C GLY A 49 41.33 27.30 -10.55
N SER A 50 42.26 27.86 -11.32
CA SER A 50 42.69 29.24 -11.18
C SER A 50 41.53 30.23 -11.36
N ASP A 51 40.62 29.99 -12.32
CA ASP A 51 39.42 30.82 -12.51
C ASP A 51 38.47 30.77 -11.28
N ILE A 52 38.28 29.58 -10.73
CA ILE A 52 37.43 29.34 -9.56
C ILE A 52 37.94 30.14 -8.34
N LEU A 53 39.26 30.14 -8.12
CA LEU A 53 39.92 30.81 -7.01
C LEU A 53 40.07 32.32 -7.20
N ALA A 54 40.20 32.79 -8.44
CA ALA A 54 40.23 34.21 -8.79
C ALA A 54 39.02 34.99 -8.26
N ASN A 55 37.89 34.32 -8.00
CA ASN A 55 36.70 34.97 -7.44
C ASN A 55 36.89 35.48 -6.00
N GLN A 56 37.88 34.97 -5.26
CA GLN A 56 38.15 35.38 -3.88
C GLN A 56 39.58 35.88 -3.65
N ALA A 57 40.54 35.43 -4.45
CA ALA A 57 41.94 35.83 -4.34
C ALA A 57 42.17 37.31 -4.67
N GLN A 58 43.19 37.93 -4.04
CA GLN A 58 43.64 39.26 -4.42
C GLN A 58 44.24 39.23 -5.83
N LYS A 59 45.10 38.23 -6.08
CA LYS A 59 45.69 37.97 -7.39
C LYS A 59 46.06 36.49 -7.50
N ILE A 60 45.85 35.89 -8.65
CA ILE A 60 46.20 34.49 -8.91
C ILE A 60 47.00 34.35 -10.20
N TYR A 61 48.02 33.50 -10.13
CA TYR A 61 48.88 33.14 -11.25
C TYR A 61 48.72 31.64 -11.53
N GLY A 62 48.24 31.27 -12.71
CA GLY A 62 48.23 29.89 -13.18
C GLY A 62 49.47 29.62 -14.02
N ILE A 63 50.23 28.57 -13.70
CA ILE A 63 51.41 28.17 -14.48
C ILE A 63 51.29 26.72 -14.93
N ASP A 64 51.60 26.46 -16.19
CA ASP A 64 51.67 25.12 -16.77
C ASP A 64 52.81 25.06 -17.79
N ILE A 65 53.40 23.88 -17.97
CA ILE A 65 54.49 23.67 -18.93
C ILE A 65 53.97 23.65 -20.37
N ASP A 66 52.70 23.27 -20.56
CA ASP A 66 52.09 23.20 -21.87
C ASP A 66 51.59 24.57 -22.35
N SER A 67 52.21 25.09 -23.40
CA SER A 67 51.87 26.41 -23.97
C SER A 67 50.49 26.42 -24.63
N GLU A 68 49.99 25.26 -25.10
CA GLU A 68 48.65 25.16 -25.68
C GLU A 68 47.57 25.29 -24.59
N SER A 69 47.72 24.58 -23.47
CA SER A 69 46.86 24.70 -22.28
C SER A 69 46.77 26.14 -21.78
N ILE A 70 47.92 26.83 -21.67
CA ILE A 70 47.97 28.22 -21.23
C ILE A 70 47.29 29.15 -22.24
N SER A 71 47.54 28.97 -23.54
CA SER A 71 46.87 29.75 -24.58
C SER A 71 45.35 29.56 -24.55
N HIS A 72 44.88 28.34 -24.26
CA HIS A 72 43.46 28.06 -24.07
C HIS A 72 42.90 28.73 -22.82
N ALA A 73 43.62 28.65 -21.70
CA ALA A 73 43.24 29.26 -20.42
C ALA A 73 43.09 30.79 -20.55
N GLU A 74 44.05 31.46 -21.19
CA GLU A 74 44.03 32.92 -21.42
C GLU A 74 42.83 33.38 -22.26
N GLN A 75 42.43 32.57 -23.25
CA GLN A 75 41.27 32.89 -24.10
C GLN A 75 39.94 32.65 -23.38
N LYS A 76 39.88 31.63 -22.52
CA LYS A 76 38.64 31.15 -21.89
C LYS A 76 38.33 31.85 -20.57
N TYR A 77 39.35 32.09 -19.74
CA TYR A 77 39.20 32.57 -18.37
C TYR A 77 39.82 33.97 -18.21
N ILE A 78 39.01 35.00 -18.47
CA ILE A 78 39.45 36.39 -18.44
C ILE A 78 38.94 37.09 -17.18
N LYS A 79 39.84 37.37 -16.23
CA LYS A 79 39.56 38.15 -15.01
C LYS A 79 40.70 39.14 -14.71
N PRO A 80 40.40 40.32 -14.14
CA PRO A 80 41.40 41.37 -13.92
C PRO A 80 42.51 40.99 -12.94
N ASN A 81 42.30 39.97 -12.11
CA ASN A 81 43.22 39.49 -11.09
C ASN A 81 43.77 38.08 -11.37
N LEU A 82 43.54 37.54 -12.57
CA LEU A 82 44.03 36.22 -13.02
C LEU A 82 45.02 36.40 -14.16
N GLN A 83 46.18 35.76 -14.05
CA GLN A 83 47.22 35.77 -15.07
C GLN A 83 47.73 34.35 -15.30
N PHE A 84 47.86 33.93 -16.55
CA PHE A 84 48.45 32.65 -16.91
C PHE A 84 49.86 32.84 -17.47
N LEU A 85 50.73 31.87 -17.24
CA LEU A 85 52.13 31.88 -17.68
C LEU A 85 52.55 30.47 -18.11
N THR A 86 53.25 30.36 -19.24
CA THR A 86 53.92 29.11 -19.59
C THR A 86 55.25 29.01 -18.85
N GLY A 87 55.45 27.93 -18.10
CA GLY A 87 56.70 27.68 -17.40
C GLY A 87 56.71 26.35 -16.65
N SER A 88 57.90 25.91 -16.29
CA SER A 88 58.10 24.62 -15.62
C SER A 88 58.10 24.77 -14.10
N ILE A 89 57.55 23.77 -13.41
CA ILE A 89 57.46 23.75 -11.94
C ILE A 89 58.83 23.61 -11.26
N ASP A 90 59.85 23.11 -11.95
CA ASP A 90 61.23 23.01 -11.45
C ASP A 90 62.00 24.35 -11.53
N LYS A 91 61.42 25.37 -12.16
CA LYS A 91 61.98 26.72 -12.25
C LYS A 91 60.86 27.76 -12.42
N LEU A 92 60.29 28.19 -11.30
CA LEU A 92 59.18 29.12 -11.27
C LEU A 92 59.65 30.56 -11.61
N PRO A 93 59.04 31.24 -12.60
CA PRO A 93 59.50 32.55 -13.10
C PRO A 93 59.03 33.72 -12.22
N PHE A 94 59.16 33.58 -10.90
CA PHE A 94 58.74 34.57 -9.91
C PHE A 94 59.89 34.93 -8.97
N GLU A 95 59.79 36.13 -8.40
CA GLU A 95 60.71 36.62 -7.36
C GLU A 95 60.60 35.78 -6.09
N ASP A 96 61.65 35.81 -5.27
CA ASP A 96 61.68 35.13 -3.98
C ASP A 96 60.61 35.73 -3.04
N SER A 97 59.97 34.90 -2.22
CA SER A 97 58.96 35.31 -1.22
C SER A 97 57.79 36.13 -1.77
N PHE A 98 57.26 35.73 -2.94
CA PHE A 98 56.20 36.45 -3.64
C PHE A 98 54.78 36.00 -3.27
N PHE A 99 54.55 34.69 -3.06
CA PHE A 99 53.21 34.13 -2.90
C PHE A 99 52.83 33.89 -1.44
N ASP A 100 51.57 34.22 -1.10
CA ASP A 100 50.97 33.88 0.18
C ASP A 100 50.51 32.40 0.22
N ILE A 101 50.01 31.89 -0.90
CA ILE A 101 49.52 30.50 -1.02
C ILE A 101 49.99 29.91 -2.35
N ILE A 102 50.51 28.69 -2.30
CA ILE A 102 50.83 27.91 -3.49
C ILE A 102 49.98 26.64 -3.50
N ILE A 103 49.37 26.34 -4.63
CA ILE A 103 48.46 25.20 -4.83
C ILE A 103 49.03 24.33 -5.94
N SER A 104 49.04 23.02 -5.76
CA SER A 104 49.39 22.08 -6.81
C SER A 104 48.66 20.76 -6.62
N PHE A 105 47.68 20.50 -7.47
CA PHE A 105 46.79 19.35 -7.33
C PHE A 105 47.08 18.30 -8.41
N GLU A 106 47.46 17.09 -7.99
CA GLU A 106 47.76 15.96 -8.88
C GLU A 106 48.85 16.28 -9.92
N THR A 107 49.99 16.78 -9.43
CA THR A 107 51.13 17.20 -10.26
C THR A 107 52.35 16.30 -10.07
N ILE A 108 52.67 15.97 -8.81
CA ILE A 108 53.95 15.36 -8.45
C ILE A 108 54.08 13.92 -8.95
N GLU A 109 52.95 13.23 -9.14
CA GLU A 109 52.89 11.87 -9.66
C GLU A 109 53.27 11.77 -11.13
N HIS A 110 53.22 12.89 -11.87
CA HIS A 110 53.53 12.95 -13.30
C HIS A 110 55.00 13.24 -13.59
N VAL A 111 55.83 13.52 -12.57
CA VAL A 111 57.22 13.94 -12.76
C VAL A 111 58.20 13.02 -12.02
N GLU A 112 59.42 12.93 -12.52
CA GLU A 112 60.48 12.12 -11.89
C GLU A 112 60.90 12.68 -10.52
N GLU A 113 61.42 11.82 -9.65
CA GLU A 113 61.81 12.16 -8.28
C GLU A 113 62.79 13.35 -8.18
N TYR A 114 63.68 13.51 -9.16
CA TYR A 114 64.56 14.68 -9.24
C TYR A 114 63.78 16.00 -9.39
N VAL A 115 62.76 16.01 -10.25
CA VAL A 115 61.88 17.16 -10.50
C VAL A 115 60.97 17.43 -9.30
N GLN A 116 60.45 16.39 -8.64
CA GLN A 116 59.68 16.51 -7.40
C GLN A 116 60.45 17.31 -6.33
N ASN A 117 61.73 16.99 -6.14
CA ASN A 117 62.61 17.66 -5.17
C ASN A 117 62.96 19.10 -5.58
N LEU A 118 63.17 19.37 -6.87
CA LEU A 118 63.38 20.73 -7.36
C LEU A 118 62.12 21.59 -7.16
N PHE A 119 60.94 21.01 -7.41
CA PHE A 119 59.68 21.72 -7.23
C PHE A 119 59.47 22.18 -5.78
N LEU A 120 59.74 21.33 -4.78
CA LEU A 120 59.66 21.76 -3.37
C LEU A 120 60.67 22.86 -3.03
N LYS A 121 61.87 22.86 -3.62
CA LYS A 121 62.84 23.96 -3.44
C LYS A 121 62.33 25.26 -4.04
N GLU A 122 61.74 25.21 -5.22
CA GLU A 122 61.16 26.38 -5.89
C GLU A 122 59.94 26.90 -5.14
N ILE A 123 59.06 26.02 -4.66
CA ILE A 123 57.96 26.37 -3.76
C ILE A 123 58.50 27.15 -2.55
N LYS A 124 59.50 26.61 -1.85
CA LYS A 124 60.10 27.26 -0.68
C LYS A 124 60.76 28.59 -1.01
N ARG A 125 61.29 28.76 -2.22
CA ARG A 125 61.90 30.02 -2.67
C ARG A 125 60.86 31.10 -2.92
N VAL A 126 59.77 30.78 -3.62
CA VAL A 126 58.77 31.78 -4.05
C VAL A 126 57.63 31.98 -3.04
N MET A 127 57.48 31.09 -2.05
CA MET A 127 56.52 31.22 -0.97
C MET A 127 57.04 32.17 0.11
N LYS A 128 56.17 33.03 0.65
CA LYS A 128 56.49 33.86 1.82
C LYS A 128 56.75 33.02 3.06
N GLU A 129 57.44 33.60 4.04
CA GLU A 129 57.76 32.96 5.33
C GLU A 129 56.50 32.53 6.11
N ASP A 130 55.41 33.29 6.02
CA ASP A 130 54.10 32.98 6.59
C ASP A 130 53.13 32.32 5.60
N GLY A 131 53.63 31.93 4.42
CA GLY A 131 52.84 31.32 3.36
C GLY A 131 52.55 29.84 3.61
N ILE A 132 51.62 29.29 2.81
CA ILE A 132 51.24 27.88 2.86
C ILE A 132 51.28 27.20 1.48
N LEU A 133 51.63 25.92 1.48
CA LEU A 133 51.50 25.02 0.33
C LEU A 133 50.28 24.13 0.52
N ILE A 134 49.42 24.03 -0.50
CA ILE A 134 48.32 23.07 -0.58
C ILE A 134 48.61 22.14 -1.76
N ILE A 135 48.90 20.87 -1.48
CA ILE A 135 49.37 19.91 -2.49
C ILE A 135 48.62 18.59 -2.38
N SER A 136 48.30 17.93 -3.50
CA SER A 136 47.62 16.63 -3.48
C SER A 136 48.29 15.56 -4.35
N THR A 137 48.05 14.30 -4.01
CA THR A 137 48.46 13.12 -4.78
C THR A 137 47.43 11.99 -4.62
N PRO A 138 47.25 11.10 -5.61
CA PRO A 138 46.47 9.87 -5.44
C PRO A 138 47.08 8.99 -4.35
N ASN A 139 46.23 8.40 -3.50
CA ASN A 139 46.66 7.42 -2.53
C ASN A 139 46.92 6.09 -3.23
N LYS A 140 48.19 5.74 -3.49
CA LYS A 140 48.56 4.55 -4.26
C LYS A 140 47.87 3.26 -3.82
N LYS A 141 47.72 3.06 -2.50
CA LYS A 141 47.05 1.90 -1.92
C LYS A 141 45.61 1.77 -2.43
N ILE A 142 44.86 2.86 -2.40
CA ILE A 142 43.42 2.88 -2.76
C ILE A 142 43.22 3.06 -4.26
N TYR A 143 44.02 3.94 -4.89
CA TYR A 143 43.89 4.32 -6.29
C TYR A 143 44.37 3.22 -7.24
N THR A 144 45.49 2.57 -6.92
CA THR A 144 46.16 1.60 -7.80
C THR A 144 46.07 0.18 -7.28
N ASP A 145 46.49 -0.08 -6.04
CA ASP A 145 46.65 -1.47 -5.55
C ASP A 145 45.31 -2.19 -5.36
N GLU A 146 44.34 -1.55 -4.68
CA GLU A 146 43.01 -2.13 -4.43
C GLU A 146 42.15 -2.17 -5.70
N ARG A 147 42.25 -1.16 -6.57
CA ARG A 147 41.50 -1.08 -7.84
C ARG A 147 42.12 -1.90 -8.98
N LYS A 148 43.37 -2.34 -8.84
CA LYS A 148 44.16 -3.00 -9.91
C LYS A 148 44.19 -2.19 -11.21
N TYR A 149 44.24 -0.86 -11.09
CA TYR A 149 44.30 0.08 -12.20
C TYR A 149 45.63 0.82 -12.18
N LYS A 150 46.24 1.05 -13.35
CA LYS A 150 47.49 1.80 -13.46
C LYS A 150 47.31 2.93 -14.47
N ASN A 151 47.43 4.17 -14.00
CA ASN A 151 47.38 5.33 -14.88
C ASN A 151 48.69 5.41 -15.70
N PRO A 152 48.64 5.41 -17.05
CA PRO A 152 49.84 5.47 -17.89
C PRO A 152 50.66 6.75 -17.75
N PHE A 153 50.07 7.83 -17.22
CA PHE A 153 50.73 9.13 -17.04
C PHE A 153 51.34 9.32 -15.65
N HIS A 154 51.10 8.41 -14.69
CA HIS A 154 51.71 8.49 -13.36
C HIS A 154 53.09 7.81 -13.38
N VAL A 155 54.14 8.64 -13.29
CA VAL A 155 55.55 8.21 -13.16
C VAL A 155 55.80 7.63 -11.76
N LYS A 156 55.26 8.27 -10.70
CA LYS A 156 55.41 7.82 -9.31
C LYS A 156 54.23 8.25 -8.43
N GLU A 157 53.37 7.31 -8.07
CA GLU A 157 52.35 7.52 -7.02
C GLU A 157 52.92 7.25 -5.62
N PHE A 158 52.40 7.96 -4.62
CA PHE A 158 52.88 7.87 -3.24
C PHE A 158 51.95 7.05 -2.35
N TYR A 159 52.52 6.28 -1.44
CA TYR A 159 51.82 5.89 -0.22
C TYR A 159 51.76 7.07 0.76
N GLU A 160 50.80 7.10 1.69
CA GLU A 160 50.63 8.17 2.68
C GLU A 160 51.93 8.49 3.44
N GLU A 161 52.63 7.47 3.92
CA GLU A 161 53.88 7.61 4.66
C GLU A 161 55.02 8.19 3.80
N GLU A 162 55.09 7.79 2.52
CA GLU A 162 56.07 8.31 1.58
C GLU A 162 55.80 9.78 1.26
N PHE A 163 54.53 10.15 1.11
CA PHE A 163 54.14 11.54 0.87
C PHE A 163 54.44 12.42 2.08
N TYR A 164 54.20 11.92 3.30
CA TYR A 164 54.58 12.63 4.52
C TYR A 164 56.11 12.79 4.61
N GLY A 165 56.86 11.73 4.36
CA GLY A 165 58.33 11.75 4.34
C GLY A 165 58.92 12.67 3.27
N PHE A 166 58.21 12.88 2.16
CA PHE A 166 58.58 13.82 1.10
C PHE A 166 58.38 15.27 1.51
N LEU A 167 57.29 15.60 2.21
CA LEU A 167 56.96 16.99 2.59
C LEU A 167 57.64 17.44 3.89
N LYS A 168 57.72 16.56 4.90
CA LYS A 168 58.17 16.89 6.26
C LYS A 168 59.58 17.51 6.35
N PRO A 169 60.57 17.15 5.50
CA PRO A 169 61.89 17.79 5.53
C PRO A 169 61.88 19.27 5.14
N HIS A 170 60.84 19.73 4.44
CA HIS A 170 60.75 21.08 3.89
C HIS A 170 59.83 22.00 4.71
N PHE A 171 58.94 21.46 5.56
CA PHE A 171 57.94 22.23 6.30
C PHE A 171 57.83 21.78 7.75
N ASN A 172 57.71 22.73 8.67
CA ASN A 172 57.57 22.45 10.10
C ASN A 172 56.24 21.76 10.42
N SER A 173 55.16 22.15 9.73
CA SER A 173 53.81 21.58 9.85
C SER A 173 53.36 20.97 8.52
N VAL A 174 52.82 19.75 8.58
CA VAL A 174 52.20 19.04 7.45
C VAL A 174 50.92 18.41 7.96
N GLU A 175 49.79 18.80 7.38
CA GLU A 175 48.46 18.38 7.80
C GLU A 175 47.72 17.68 6.64
N PHE A 176 47.21 16.47 6.88
CA PHE A 176 46.55 15.66 5.84
C PHE A 176 45.01 15.69 5.92
N PHE A 177 44.42 15.81 4.73
CA PHE A 177 43.01 15.65 4.43
C PHE A 177 42.85 14.57 3.37
N TYR A 178 41.74 13.86 3.42
CA TYR A 178 41.45 12.74 2.55
C TYR A 178 40.19 13.03 1.77
N GLN A 179 40.25 12.85 0.46
CA GLN A 179 39.09 12.90 -0.41
C GLN A 179 38.64 11.49 -0.75
N LEU A 180 37.39 11.17 -0.44
CA LEU A 180 36.76 9.89 -0.74
C LEU A 180 35.46 10.05 -1.51
N LYS A 181 35.08 8.99 -2.20
CA LYS A 181 33.80 8.89 -2.89
C LYS A 181 33.04 7.67 -2.37
N GLU A 182 31.87 7.93 -1.80
CA GLU A 182 30.78 6.94 -1.64
C GLU A 182 29.52 7.47 -2.37
N ASN A 183 28.33 7.39 -1.75
CA ASN A 183 27.12 8.06 -2.26
C ASN A 183 27.20 9.60 -2.21
N VAL A 184 28.24 10.14 -1.56
CA VAL A 184 28.60 11.56 -1.48
C VAL A 184 30.13 11.71 -1.62
N HIS A 185 30.58 12.84 -2.16
CA HIS A 185 32.00 13.20 -2.20
C HIS A 185 32.37 13.94 -0.92
N VAL A 186 33.33 13.43 -0.17
CA VAL A 186 33.74 14.00 1.13
C VAL A 186 35.22 14.31 1.11
N LEU A 187 35.60 15.50 1.55
CA LEU A 187 36.98 15.89 1.83
C LEU A 187 37.08 16.23 3.32
N SER A 188 37.84 15.46 4.11
CA SER A 188 37.98 15.71 5.55
C SER A 188 39.27 15.15 6.18
N ARG A 189 39.57 15.57 7.43
CA ARG A 189 40.62 14.97 8.27
C ARG A 189 40.23 13.53 8.68
N LYS A 190 41.22 12.69 9.02
CA LYS A 190 41.03 11.28 9.44
C LYS A 190 39.97 11.08 10.53
N ASN A 191 39.81 12.05 11.45
CA ASN A 191 38.81 12.04 12.54
C ASN A 191 37.89 13.29 12.55
N GLY A 192 37.54 13.83 11.38
CA GLY A 192 36.72 15.05 11.26
C GLY A 192 35.27 14.89 11.73
N THR A 193 34.70 15.92 12.36
CA THR A 193 33.33 15.96 12.91
C THR A 193 32.21 15.73 11.89
N ILE A 194 32.49 15.78 10.59
CA ILE A 194 31.51 15.53 9.52
C ILE A 194 31.01 14.08 9.53
N LEU A 195 31.81 13.13 10.07
CA LEU A 195 31.45 11.72 10.18
C LEU A 195 30.44 11.41 11.29
N ASN A 196 30.41 12.17 12.38
CA ASN A 196 29.52 11.86 13.52
C ASN A 196 28.01 12.01 13.21
N ASN A 197 27.66 12.55 12.03
CA ASN A 197 26.28 12.68 11.56
C ASN A 197 25.96 11.77 10.36
N LEU A 198 26.91 10.97 9.89
CA LEU A 198 26.73 9.92 8.88
C LEU A 198 26.94 8.60 9.62
N ASP A 199 25.87 7.85 9.88
CA ASP A 199 25.84 6.59 10.66
C ASP A 199 26.63 5.46 9.94
N SER A 200 27.94 5.62 9.77
CA SER A 200 28.83 4.70 9.06
C SER A 200 30.10 4.46 9.84
N ASP A 201 30.45 3.20 10.08
CA ASP A 201 31.73 2.71 10.64
C ASP A 201 32.96 3.00 9.72
N ALA A 202 32.87 3.94 8.77
CA ALA A 202 33.87 4.20 7.75
C ALA A 202 34.96 5.18 8.24
N ASN A 203 36.18 4.67 8.41
CA ASN A 203 37.35 5.46 8.78
C ASN A 203 37.90 6.17 7.52
N ILE A 204 37.55 7.46 7.32
CA ILE A 204 37.88 8.24 6.10
C ILE A 204 39.36 8.19 5.74
N GLY A 205 40.26 8.24 6.73
CA GLY A 205 41.69 8.24 6.45
C GLY A 205 42.21 6.93 5.85
N ASP A 206 41.57 5.80 6.15
CA ASP A 206 42.01 4.50 5.63
C ASP A 206 41.46 4.23 4.21
N ASN A 207 40.42 4.96 3.77
CA ASN A 207 39.69 4.76 2.51
C ASN A 207 39.76 5.96 1.54
N GLY A 208 40.56 6.99 1.83
CA GLY A 208 40.70 8.17 0.97
C GLY A 208 41.37 7.86 -0.37
N LYS A 209 40.70 8.18 -1.48
CA LYS A 209 41.20 8.02 -2.86
C LYS A 209 42.34 9.02 -3.16
N TYR A 210 42.23 10.24 -2.67
CA TYR A 210 43.26 11.27 -2.79
C TYR A 210 43.68 11.81 -1.41
N ILE A 211 44.97 12.12 -1.28
CA ILE A 211 45.55 12.74 -0.09
C ILE A 211 45.87 14.19 -0.44
N ILE A 212 45.37 15.12 0.36
CA ILE A 212 45.62 16.56 0.26
C ILE A 212 46.40 16.98 1.50
N ALA A 213 47.55 17.61 1.32
CA ALA A 213 48.39 18.13 2.37
C ALA A 213 48.38 19.66 2.39
N ILE A 214 48.20 20.25 3.58
CA ILE A 214 48.50 21.66 3.83
C ILE A 214 49.80 21.74 4.62
N CYS A 215 50.78 22.47 4.08
CA CYS A 215 52.12 22.58 4.64
C CYS A 215 52.47 24.03 4.97
N SER A 216 53.11 24.26 6.12
CA SER A 216 53.55 25.58 6.57
C SER A 216 54.80 25.50 7.43
N ASP A 217 55.56 26.59 7.50
CA ASP A 217 56.64 26.76 8.48
C ASP A 217 56.14 27.24 9.85
N LEU A 218 54.91 27.76 9.92
CA LEU A 218 54.26 28.15 11.16
C LEU A 218 53.71 26.91 11.87
N THR A 219 54.06 26.75 13.15
CA THR A 219 53.46 25.75 14.03
C THR A 219 52.15 26.30 14.63
N ASP A 220 51.20 25.43 14.96
CA ASP A 220 49.92 25.76 15.63
C ASP A 220 48.84 26.49 14.80
N GLN A 221 48.89 26.46 13.47
CA GLN A 221 47.77 26.88 12.63
C GLN A 221 46.84 25.70 12.28
N GLU A 222 45.54 25.84 12.55
CA GLU A 222 44.53 24.89 12.07
C GLU A 222 43.84 25.42 10.81
N TYR A 223 43.93 24.65 9.74
CA TYR A 223 43.21 24.94 8.50
C TYR A 223 41.97 24.04 8.41
N ASN A 224 40.86 24.57 7.87
CA ASN A 224 39.64 23.80 7.67
C ASN A 224 39.23 23.87 6.20
N ILE A 225 39.43 22.75 5.50
CA ILE A 225 39.01 22.57 4.10
C ILE A 225 37.93 21.48 3.98
N ASN A 226 37.24 21.17 5.08
CA ASN A 226 36.24 20.11 5.08
C ASN A 226 35.09 20.45 4.11
N SER A 227 34.76 19.54 3.20
CA SER A 227 33.67 19.76 2.23
C SER A 227 32.90 18.49 1.91
N VAL A 228 31.60 18.64 1.60
CA VAL A 228 30.72 17.55 1.16
C VAL A 228 29.98 17.99 -0.09
N ILE A 229 30.08 17.23 -1.17
CA ILE A 229 29.35 17.46 -2.43
C ILE A 229 28.46 16.25 -2.72
N ILE A 230 27.18 16.52 -3.03
CA ILE A 230 26.19 15.51 -3.40
C ILE A 230 25.99 15.57 -4.92
N GLU A 231 26.33 14.49 -5.64
CA GLU A 231 26.12 14.40 -7.09
C GLU A 231 24.62 14.26 -7.43
N ASN A 232 24.04 15.32 -7.97
CA ASN A 232 22.62 15.39 -8.31
C ASN A 232 22.26 14.82 -9.70
N GLY A 233 23.19 14.17 -10.43
CA GLY A 233 23.05 13.82 -11.85
C GLY A 233 22.37 12.48 -12.12
N LYS A 234 23.03 11.36 -11.80
CA LYS A 234 22.53 10.00 -12.12
C LYS A 234 21.33 9.58 -11.27
N TYR A 235 21.35 9.91 -9.97
CA TYR A 235 20.21 9.64 -9.09
C TYR A 235 18.98 10.44 -9.46
N LYS A 236 19.10 11.69 -9.91
CA LYS A 236 17.92 12.50 -10.24
C LYS A 236 17.27 12.08 -11.56
N LYS A 237 17.96 11.43 -12.50
CA LYS A 237 17.31 10.88 -13.71
C LYS A 237 16.57 9.57 -13.40
N SER A 238 17.17 8.67 -12.62
CA SER A 238 16.50 7.43 -12.20
C SER A 238 15.42 7.68 -11.15
N ILE A 239 15.67 8.56 -10.18
CA ILE A 239 14.66 9.03 -9.23
C ILE A 239 13.63 9.87 -9.97
N ASN A 240 13.95 10.81 -10.86
CA ASN A 240 12.90 11.50 -11.60
C ASN A 240 12.15 10.53 -12.52
N ARG A 241 12.76 9.49 -13.08
CA ARG A 241 12.00 8.52 -13.89
C ARG A 241 11.13 7.63 -13.01
N ILE A 242 11.63 7.16 -11.87
CA ILE A 242 10.87 6.40 -10.86
C ILE A 242 9.81 7.27 -10.21
N VAL A 243 10.08 8.53 -9.93
CA VAL A 243 9.18 9.54 -9.39
C VAL A 243 8.21 10.01 -10.45
N THR A 244 8.57 10.09 -11.73
CA THR A 244 7.60 10.39 -12.81
C THR A 244 6.70 9.18 -13.06
N LEU A 245 7.24 7.96 -13.01
CA LEU A 245 6.44 6.73 -13.09
C LEU A 245 5.58 6.55 -11.83
N GLN A 246 6.09 6.88 -10.65
CA GLN A 246 5.32 6.94 -9.40
C GLN A 246 4.32 8.08 -9.45
N ASP A 247 4.64 9.26 -9.97
CA ASP A 247 3.73 10.41 -10.09
C ASP A 247 2.66 10.13 -11.15
N GLU A 248 2.95 9.36 -12.21
CA GLU A 248 1.97 8.91 -13.21
C GLU A 248 1.04 7.82 -12.64
N VAL A 249 1.59 6.87 -11.88
CA VAL A 249 0.83 5.83 -11.18
C VAL A 249 0.02 6.43 -10.02
N GLU A 250 0.58 7.37 -9.27
CA GLU A 250 -0.02 8.06 -8.14
C GLU A 250 -1.01 9.12 -8.63
N SER A 251 -0.81 9.76 -9.79
CA SER A 251 -1.82 10.58 -10.47
C SER A 251 -3.02 9.74 -10.91
N ARG A 252 -2.78 8.54 -11.45
CA ARG A 252 -3.85 7.58 -11.77
C ARG A 252 -4.56 7.08 -10.51
N ASN A 253 -3.83 6.72 -9.46
CA ASN A 253 -4.40 6.25 -8.19
C ASN A 253 -5.13 7.36 -7.44
N ASN A 254 -4.68 8.62 -7.52
CA ASN A 254 -5.37 9.78 -6.96
C ASN A 254 -6.63 10.14 -7.75
N HIS A 255 -6.60 9.95 -9.08
CA HIS A 255 -7.81 10.11 -9.89
C HIS A 255 -8.84 9.03 -9.55
N ILE A 256 -8.40 7.78 -9.37
CA ILE A 256 -9.22 6.66 -8.91
C ILE A 256 -9.76 6.92 -7.49
N ALA A 257 -8.91 7.32 -6.54
CA ALA A 257 -9.33 7.63 -5.16
C ALA A 257 -10.27 8.84 -5.09
N PHE A 258 -10.09 9.84 -5.95
CA PHE A 258 -11.03 10.97 -6.08
C PHE A 258 -12.39 10.50 -6.63
N GLN A 259 -12.38 9.61 -7.63
CA GLN A 259 -13.59 8.99 -8.16
C GLN A 259 -14.26 8.07 -7.14
N ASP A 260 -13.50 7.28 -6.39
CA ASP A 260 -14.00 6.40 -5.32
C ASP A 260 -14.59 7.21 -4.18
N LYS A 261 -14.01 8.37 -3.85
CA LYS A 261 -14.57 9.30 -2.87
C LYS A 261 -15.84 9.98 -3.39
N GLU A 262 -15.89 10.39 -4.65
CA GLU A 262 -17.13 10.89 -5.26
C GLU A 262 -18.20 9.79 -5.32
N ILE A 263 -17.82 8.54 -5.56
CA ILE A 263 -18.70 7.38 -5.56
C ILE A 263 -19.18 7.07 -4.14
N LEU A 264 -18.32 7.13 -3.12
CA LEU A 264 -18.67 6.96 -1.71
C LEU A 264 -19.59 8.08 -1.20
N GLU A 265 -19.34 9.33 -1.59
CA GLU A 265 -20.20 10.47 -1.26
C GLU A 265 -21.54 10.38 -1.99
N LYS A 266 -21.55 9.95 -3.27
CA LYS A 266 -22.78 9.70 -4.02
C LYS A 266 -23.54 8.48 -3.49
N ASN A 267 -22.87 7.40 -3.09
CA ASN A 267 -23.47 6.22 -2.48
C ASN A 267 -24.00 6.52 -1.09
N SER A 268 -23.31 7.35 -0.30
CA SER A 268 -23.86 7.85 0.97
C SER A 268 -25.09 8.71 0.74
N SER A 269 -25.10 9.53 -0.31
CA SER A 269 -26.27 10.33 -0.71
C SER A 269 -27.41 9.46 -1.26
N ILE A 270 -27.10 8.41 -2.02
CA ILE A 270 -28.06 7.41 -2.50
C ILE A 270 -28.64 6.63 -1.33
N ASN A 271 -27.82 6.18 -0.38
CA ASN A 271 -28.27 5.51 0.84
C ASN A 271 -29.13 6.43 1.71
N LEU A 272 -28.81 7.71 1.78
CA LEU A 272 -29.64 8.70 2.46
C LEU A 272 -30.98 8.88 1.74
N ILE A 273 -30.98 8.97 0.41
CA ILE A 273 -32.19 9.07 -0.42
C ILE A 273 -32.99 7.76 -0.38
N GLU A 274 -32.36 6.59 -0.29
CA GLU A 274 -33.01 5.30 -0.14
C GLU A 274 -33.59 5.12 1.25
N LYS A 275 -32.90 5.63 2.28
CA LYS A 275 -33.43 5.71 3.64
C LYS A 275 -34.63 6.66 3.70
N GLU A 276 -34.54 7.86 3.12
CA GLU A 276 -35.66 8.78 3.00
C GLU A 276 -36.81 8.17 2.18
N LYS A 277 -36.52 7.49 1.07
CA LYS A 277 -37.51 6.77 0.25
C LYS A 277 -38.17 5.64 1.03
N ASN A 278 -37.43 4.91 1.85
CA ASN A 278 -37.97 3.87 2.72
C ASN A 278 -38.80 4.45 3.86
N GLU A 279 -38.38 5.58 4.46
CA GLU A 279 -39.17 6.33 5.43
C GLU A 279 -40.46 6.88 4.81
N TYR A 280 -40.41 7.46 3.60
CA TYR A 280 -41.59 7.87 2.85
C TYR A 280 -42.46 6.69 2.43
N LYS A 281 -41.88 5.52 2.13
CA LYS A 281 -42.63 4.29 1.81
C LYS A 281 -43.31 3.72 3.06
N ILE A 282 -42.68 3.79 4.22
CA ILE A 282 -43.28 3.44 5.51
C ILE A 282 -44.39 4.44 5.85
N GLN A 283 -44.17 5.74 5.69
CA GLN A 283 -45.21 6.75 5.87
C GLN A 283 -46.37 6.58 4.88
N LEU A 284 -46.08 6.26 3.63
CA LEU A 284 -47.09 5.98 2.60
C LEU A 284 -47.85 4.69 2.92
N ASN A 285 -47.18 3.64 3.39
CA ASN A 285 -47.83 2.40 3.81
C ASN A 285 -48.66 2.59 5.08
N ASN A 286 -48.18 3.38 6.04
CA ASN A 286 -48.95 3.76 7.23
C ASN A 286 -50.14 4.64 6.84
N MET A 287 -49.99 5.57 5.90
CA MET A 287 -51.10 6.35 5.33
C MET A 287 -52.05 5.49 4.51
N ILE A 288 -51.58 4.45 3.82
CA ILE A 288 -52.41 3.48 3.09
C ILE A 288 -53.16 2.59 4.09
N GLU A 289 -52.53 2.12 5.16
CA GLU A 289 -53.17 1.37 6.24
C GLU A 289 -54.17 2.26 7.00
N GLU A 290 -53.84 3.52 7.31
CA GLU A 290 -54.77 4.49 7.86
C GLU A 290 -55.92 4.78 6.87
N LEU A 291 -55.65 4.92 5.57
CA LEU A 291 -56.67 5.06 4.53
C LEU A 291 -57.49 3.79 4.34
N GLU A 292 -56.95 2.60 4.58
CA GLU A 292 -57.66 1.32 4.52
C GLU A 292 -58.51 1.09 5.76
N VAL A 293 -58.03 1.53 6.93
CA VAL A 293 -58.79 1.56 8.20
C VAL A 293 -59.91 2.60 8.12
N VAL A 294 -59.67 3.78 7.54
CA VAL A 294 -60.68 4.81 7.26
C VAL A 294 -61.64 4.34 6.15
N LYS A 295 -61.16 3.74 5.05
CA LYS A 295 -62.00 3.14 3.99
C LYS A 295 -62.86 1.97 4.48
N LYS A 296 -62.42 1.21 5.49
CA LYS A 296 -63.22 0.13 6.11
C LYS A 296 -64.26 0.64 7.12
N LYS A 297 -64.05 1.82 7.72
CA LYS A 297 -64.97 2.37 8.73
C LYS A 297 -65.98 3.39 8.18
N GLU A 298 -65.74 3.97 7.00
CA GLU A 298 -66.53 5.13 6.53
C GLU A 298 -67.24 4.95 5.17
N LYS A 299 -67.17 3.79 4.51
CA LYS A 299 -67.71 3.64 3.14
C LYS A 299 -69.23 3.63 3.00
N ASN A 300 -70.00 3.30 4.04
CA ASN A 300 -71.49 3.31 3.96
C ASN A 300 -72.16 4.53 4.63
N GLU A 301 -71.48 5.26 5.51
CA GLU A 301 -72.01 6.52 6.06
C GLU A 301 -71.57 7.75 5.25
N TYR A 302 -70.41 7.71 4.56
CA TYR A 302 -69.93 8.87 3.79
C TYR A 302 -70.50 8.98 2.38
N GLU A 303 -71.04 7.93 1.75
CA GLU A 303 -71.72 8.10 0.45
C GLU A 303 -73.04 8.89 0.57
N ILE A 304 -73.71 8.78 1.73
CA ILE A 304 -74.92 9.54 2.07
C ILE A 304 -74.55 10.94 2.57
N ARG A 305 -73.45 11.10 3.30
CA ARG A 305 -72.95 12.39 3.80
C ARG A 305 -72.28 13.23 2.71
N PHE A 306 -71.56 12.62 1.76
CA PHE A 306 -70.86 13.27 0.64
C PHE A 306 -71.85 13.85 -0.38
N ASN A 307 -72.99 13.18 -0.63
CA ASN A 307 -74.05 13.73 -1.49
C ASN A 307 -74.84 14.88 -0.84
N ASN A 308 -74.93 14.93 0.50
CA ASN A 308 -75.52 16.05 1.23
C ASN A 308 -74.54 17.23 1.39
N ILE A 309 -73.25 16.96 1.59
CA ILE A 309 -72.18 17.98 1.71
C ILE A 309 -71.86 18.64 0.37
N ILE A 310 -71.97 17.94 -0.78
CA ILE A 310 -71.83 18.60 -2.10
C ILE A 310 -72.97 19.61 -2.35
N LYS A 311 -74.19 19.31 -1.90
CA LYS A 311 -75.32 20.27 -1.96
C LYS A 311 -75.18 21.46 -1.01
N GLU A 312 -74.55 21.29 0.16
CA GLU A 312 -74.25 22.39 1.08
C GLU A 312 -73.02 23.21 0.67
N LEU A 313 -71.97 22.58 0.11
CA LEU A 313 -70.75 23.27 -0.36
C LEU A 313 -70.97 24.16 -1.59
N GLU A 314 -71.94 23.83 -2.46
CA GLU A 314 -72.35 24.73 -3.55
C GLU A 314 -73.11 25.97 -3.04
N SER A 315 -73.72 25.89 -1.86
CA SER A 315 -74.44 27.01 -1.22
C SER A 315 -73.55 27.89 -0.33
N VAL A 316 -72.50 27.33 0.28
CA VAL A 316 -71.55 28.07 1.15
C VAL A 316 -70.43 28.73 0.35
N LYS A 317 -69.94 28.13 -0.75
CA LYS A 317 -68.92 28.77 -1.62
C LYS A 317 -69.40 30.04 -2.32
N LYS A 318 -70.72 30.31 -2.38
CA LYS A 318 -71.26 31.52 -3.00
C LYS A 318 -71.33 32.71 -2.03
N VAL A 319 -71.32 32.49 -0.72
CA VAL A 319 -71.42 33.54 0.31
C VAL A 319 -70.03 33.98 0.80
N GLU A 320 -69.05 33.08 0.82
CA GLU A 320 -67.69 33.38 1.30
C GLU A 320 -66.82 34.10 0.25
N ILE A 321 -67.08 33.86 -1.05
CA ILE A 321 -66.41 34.55 -2.16
C ILE A 321 -66.86 36.02 -2.29
N ASP A 322 -68.10 36.34 -1.90
CA ASP A 322 -68.63 37.73 -1.93
C ASP A 322 -68.32 38.51 -0.63
N SER A 323 -68.01 37.81 0.47
CA SER A 323 -67.53 38.40 1.72
C SER A 323 -66.04 38.77 1.68
N LEU A 324 -65.20 37.94 1.05
CA LEU A 324 -63.76 38.24 0.91
C LEU A 324 -63.47 39.27 -0.19
N LYS A 325 -64.32 39.38 -1.22
CA LYS A 325 -64.24 40.45 -2.24
C LYS A 325 -64.56 41.85 -1.69
N ASN A 326 -65.27 41.95 -0.56
CA ASN A 326 -65.55 43.23 0.11
C ASN A 326 -64.57 43.55 1.27
N GLN A 327 -63.80 42.58 1.79
CA GLN A 327 -62.69 42.83 2.71
C GLN A 327 -61.38 43.23 2.00
N ILE A 328 -61.29 43.01 0.68
CA ILE A 328 -60.17 43.44 -0.18
C ILE A 328 -60.32 44.91 -0.64
N ILE A 329 -61.43 45.59 -0.33
CA ILE A 329 -61.73 46.98 -0.77
C ILE A 329 -61.69 48.02 0.39
N GLN A 330 -61.47 47.63 1.65
CA GLN A 330 -61.37 48.57 2.79
C GLN A 330 -60.24 48.24 3.79
N GLY A 331 -59.09 47.77 3.29
CA GLY A 331 -57.93 47.39 4.11
C GLY A 331 -56.59 47.70 3.45
N GLU A 332 -56.47 48.86 2.80
CA GLU A 332 -55.20 49.44 2.37
C GLU A 332 -54.53 50.31 3.44
N GLU A 333 -54.65 49.99 4.73
CA GLU A 333 -53.84 50.66 5.76
C GLU A 333 -53.28 49.65 6.76
N GLN A 334 -52.16 49.03 6.38
CA GLN A 334 -50.96 48.76 7.21
C GLN A 334 -50.16 47.61 6.61
N ASN A 335 -49.53 47.89 5.47
CA ASN A 335 -48.44 47.11 4.93
C ASN A 335 -47.14 47.83 5.29
N GLU A 336 -46.75 47.81 6.57
CA GLU A 336 -45.54 48.47 7.05
C GLU A 336 -44.76 47.66 8.11
N ASN A 337 -44.69 46.33 7.94
CA ASN A 337 -43.79 45.51 8.77
C ASN A 337 -42.90 44.53 7.96
N LEU A 338 -42.95 44.63 6.63
CA LEU A 338 -42.01 43.96 5.72
C LEU A 338 -41.04 44.94 5.04
N ARG A 339 -41.00 46.20 5.50
CA ARG A 339 -40.00 47.23 5.09
C ARG A 339 -39.12 47.77 6.24
N GLU A 340 -39.31 47.29 7.47
CA GLU A 340 -38.48 47.70 8.62
C GLU A 340 -37.19 46.87 8.77
N LYS A 341 -37.20 45.58 8.37
CA LYS A 341 -35.98 44.74 8.42
C LYS A 341 -34.97 45.02 7.32
N GLU A 342 -35.38 45.64 6.21
CA GLU A 342 -34.47 46.08 5.15
C GLU A 342 -33.77 47.42 5.47
N ARG A 343 -34.40 48.29 6.29
CA ARG A 343 -33.80 49.56 6.73
C ARG A 343 -32.81 49.42 7.89
N MET A 344 -32.95 48.40 8.74
CA MET A 344 -31.94 48.12 9.78
C MET A 344 -30.60 47.65 9.20
N LEU A 345 -30.59 47.00 8.02
CA LEU A 345 -29.36 46.55 7.40
C LEU A 345 -28.55 47.72 6.82
N ASN A 346 -29.21 48.69 6.18
CA ASN A 346 -28.52 49.83 5.55
C ASN A 346 -27.94 50.85 6.53
N ASN A 347 -28.47 50.97 7.75
CA ASN A 347 -27.89 51.85 8.78
C ASN A 347 -26.63 51.26 9.45
N ILE A 348 -26.42 49.94 9.40
CA ILE A 348 -25.16 49.33 9.88
C ILE A 348 -24.01 49.70 8.95
N PHE A 349 -24.26 49.72 7.63
CA PHE A 349 -23.24 50.00 6.60
C PHE A 349 -22.71 51.44 6.60
N GLU A 350 -23.45 52.41 7.14
CA GLU A 350 -23.01 53.82 7.21
C GLU A 350 -22.45 54.26 8.57
N SER A 351 -22.54 53.41 9.60
CA SER A 351 -22.08 53.72 10.96
C SER A 351 -20.56 53.96 11.01
N ASP A 352 -20.13 54.86 11.90
CA ASP A 352 -18.69 55.12 12.13
C ASP A 352 -17.95 53.86 12.62
N GLY A 353 -18.65 52.95 13.30
CA GLY A 353 -18.16 51.61 13.63
C GLY A 353 -17.87 50.74 12.41
N TRP A 354 -18.74 50.77 11.38
CA TRP A 354 -18.51 50.06 10.12
C TRP A 354 -17.43 50.71 9.25
N LYS A 355 -17.26 52.03 9.31
CA LYS A 355 -16.13 52.75 8.68
C LYS A 355 -14.79 52.44 9.36
N ILE A 356 -14.79 52.25 10.69
CA ILE A 356 -13.63 51.75 11.46
C ILE A 356 -13.36 50.29 11.11
N LEU A 357 -14.40 49.46 11.00
CA LEU A 357 -14.32 48.06 10.57
C LEU A 357 -13.77 47.94 9.13
N LEU A 358 -14.15 48.85 8.22
CA LEU A 358 -13.63 48.94 6.86
C LEU A 358 -12.19 49.46 6.80
N LYS A 359 -11.75 50.30 7.74
CA LYS A 359 -10.33 50.65 7.91
C LYS A 359 -9.54 49.47 8.48
N TYR A 360 -10.09 48.73 9.43
CA TYR A 360 -9.54 47.47 9.92
C TYR A 360 -9.47 46.43 8.81
N TYR A 361 -10.49 46.31 7.95
CA TYR A 361 -10.48 45.40 6.81
C TYR A 361 -9.57 45.89 5.68
N LYS A 362 -9.46 47.20 5.41
CA LYS A 362 -8.42 47.73 4.51
C LYS A 362 -7.02 47.52 5.06
N TRP A 363 -6.81 47.60 6.37
CA TRP A 363 -5.52 47.34 7.01
C TRP A 363 -5.20 45.84 7.05
N ARG A 364 -6.19 45.01 7.42
CA ARG A 364 -6.18 43.55 7.31
C ARG A 364 -5.88 43.14 5.88
N ASP A 365 -6.53 43.71 4.87
CA ASP A 365 -6.39 43.30 3.46
C ASP A 365 -5.13 43.89 2.79
N LYS A 366 -4.52 44.91 3.42
CA LYS A 366 -3.19 45.43 3.06
C LYS A 366 -2.05 44.67 3.74
N ILE A 367 -2.34 43.91 4.82
CA ILE A 367 -1.40 43.02 5.53
C ILE A 367 -1.67 41.53 5.20
N LEU A 368 -2.86 41.18 4.75
CA LEU A 368 -3.36 39.88 4.32
C LEU A 368 -4.21 40.02 3.04
N PRO A 369 -3.58 40.14 1.86
CA PRO A 369 -4.28 40.07 0.59
C PRO A 369 -4.84 38.65 0.35
N SER A 370 -5.96 38.57 -0.38
CA SER A 370 -6.63 37.34 -0.76
C SER A 370 -5.86 36.58 -1.84
N THR A 371 -4.83 35.81 -1.47
CA THR A 371 -4.29 34.66 -2.23
C THR A 371 -3.39 33.75 -1.38
N GLY A 372 -3.49 32.43 -1.60
CA GLY A 372 -2.38 31.49 -1.70
C GLY A 372 -1.64 30.95 -0.46
N LYS A 373 -1.42 31.67 0.65
CA LYS A 373 -0.53 31.15 1.74
C LYS A 373 -1.04 31.33 3.17
N SER A 374 -1.91 32.31 3.39
CA SER A 374 -2.30 32.74 4.74
C SER A 374 -3.44 31.91 5.36
N ARG A 375 -4.29 31.28 4.53
CA ARG A 375 -5.40 30.41 4.98
C ARG A 375 -4.91 29.07 5.55
N LEU A 376 -3.84 28.51 4.97
CA LEU A 376 -3.21 27.28 5.42
C LEU A 376 -2.47 27.48 6.76
N PHE A 377 -1.81 28.62 6.93
CA PHE A 377 -1.15 28.99 8.20
C PHE A 377 -2.15 29.07 9.35
N VAL A 378 -3.32 29.68 9.14
CA VAL A 378 -4.38 29.76 10.15
C VAL A 378 -5.04 28.40 10.43
N LYS A 379 -5.24 27.54 9.41
CA LYS A 379 -5.75 26.16 9.57
C LYS A 379 -4.75 25.28 10.34
N LEU A 380 -3.46 25.34 10.00
CA LEU A 380 -2.37 24.62 10.67
C LEU A 380 -2.22 25.07 12.12
N PHE A 381 -2.22 26.38 12.39
CA PHE A 381 -2.13 26.90 13.76
C PHE A 381 -3.35 26.50 14.59
N LYS A 382 -4.55 26.52 14.01
CA LYS A 382 -5.79 26.11 14.69
C LYS A 382 -5.81 24.59 14.97
N LYS A 383 -5.31 23.74 14.07
CA LYS A 383 -5.20 22.27 14.27
C LYS A 383 -4.07 21.87 15.25
N ILE A 384 -2.94 22.58 15.26
CA ILE A 384 -1.84 22.35 16.23
C ILE A 384 -2.29 22.71 17.66
N ILE A 385 -3.09 23.76 17.82
CA ILE A 385 -3.65 24.18 19.10
C ILE A 385 -4.74 23.19 19.58
N VAL A 386 -5.54 22.64 18.66
CA VAL A 386 -6.59 21.66 18.98
C VAL A 386 -6.02 20.27 19.31
N ASN A 387 -4.94 19.82 18.65
CA ASN A 387 -4.35 18.48 18.84
C ASN A 387 -3.15 18.44 19.82
N ARG A 388 -2.83 19.54 20.53
CA ARG A 388 -1.80 19.64 21.59
C ARG A 388 -0.40 19.04 21.26
N ASN A 389 0.01 18.98 19.99
CA ASN A 389 1.23 18.26 19.59
C ASN A 389 2.35 19.21 19.09
N PHE A 390 3.18 19.71 20.00
CA PHE A 390 4.24 20.71 19.71
C PHE A 390 5.55 20.12 19.12
N LYS A 391 5.65 18.80 18.93
CA LYS A 391 6.83 18.14 18.32
C LYS A 391 6.97 18.33 16.80
N LEU A 392 5.99 18.96 16.13
CA LEU A 392 5.94 19.16 14.67
C LEU A 392 6.85 20.28 14.11
N LEU A 393 7.54 21.05 14.96
CA LEU A 393 8.38 22.18 14.54
C LEU A 393 9.87 21.82 14.59
N ASN A 394 10.35 21.02 13.62
CA ASN A 394 11.79 20.88 13.32
C ASN A 394 12.17 21.72 12.09
N LYS A 395 13.38 22.30 12.12
CA LYS A 395 13.99 23.17 11.10
C LYS A 395 14.00 22.57 9.68
N GLU A 396 14.09 21.24 9.55
CA GLU A 396 14.02 20.55 8.24
C GLU A 396 12.63 20.57 7.61
N ASN A 397 11.58 20.38 8.40
CA ASN A 397 10.20 20.33 7.90
C ASN A 397 9.73 21.71 7.43
N VAL A 398 10.23 22.78 8.08
CA VAL A 398 10.00 24.17 7.65
C VAL A 398 10.73 24.48 6.33
N LYS A 399 11.95 23.97 6.12
CA LYS A 399 12.68 24.11 4.85
C LYS A 399 11.99 23.38 3.69
N LYS A 400 11.48 22.16 3.94
CA LYS A 400 10.68 21.39 2.96
C LYS A 400 9.37 22.12 2.60
N PHE A 401 8.65 22.65 3.58
CA PHE A 401 7.44 23.46 3.37
C PHE A 401 7.68 24.74 2.53
N ILE A 402 8.81 25.42 2.75
CA ILE A 402 9.21 26.62 1.98
C ILE A 402 9.61 26.26 0.54
N TYR A 403 10.19 25.07 0.33
CA TYR A 403 10.52 24.57 -1.00
C TYR A 403 9.27 24.27 -1.83
N TYR A 404 8.27 23.56 -1.26
CA TYR A 404 7.03 23.20 -1.97
C TYR A 404 6.09 24.39 -2.23
N THR A 405 6.14 25.44 -1.42
CA THR A 405 5.35 26.67 -1.64
C THR A 405 5.93 27.59 -2.73
N LYS A 406 7.08 27.24 -3.33
CA LYS A 406 7.71 27.99 -4.44
C LYS A 406 7.47 27.38 -5.83
N ASN A 407 7.18 26.09 -5.93
CA ASN A 407 6.91 25.40 -7.21
C ASN A 407 5.43 24.99 -7.24
N GLN A 408 4.63 25.64 -8.09
CA GLN A 408 3.16 25.64 -8.02
C GLN A 408 2.51 24.28 -8.36
N ASN A 409 1.88 23.63 -7.37
CA ASN A 409 0.52 23.07 -7.49
C ASN A 409 -0.09 22.88 -6.09
N PHE A 410 -1.08 23.70 -5.72
CA PHE A 410 -1.52 23.85 -4.32
C PHE A 410 -2.47 22.75 -3.81
N SER A 411 -3.13 22.00 -4.70
CA SER A 411 -4.01 20.87 -4.33
C SER A 411 -3.24 19.63 -3.86
N MET A 412 -2.08 19.37 -4.48
CA MET A 412 -1.16 18.27 -4.16
C MET A 412 -0.47 18.45 -2.80
N LEU A 413 -0.44 19.69 -2.28
CA LEU A 413 0.14 20.05 -0.99
C LEU A 413 -0.88 19.89 0.16
N GLU A 414 -2.18 20.02 -0.13
CA GLU A 414 -3.26 19.73 0.81
C GLU A 414 -3.42 18.21 0.98
N SER A 415 -3.42 17.43 -0.11
CA SER A 415 -3.49 15.95 -0.02
C SER A 415 -2.24 15.34 0.59
N ARG A 416 -1.02 15.83 0.30
CA ARG A 416 0.21 15.30 0.93
C ARG A 416 0.35 15.67 2.39
N VAL A 417 -0.22 16.79 2.82
CA VAL A 417 -0.32 17.12 4.24
C VAL A 417 -1.38 16.24 4.90
N ASP A 418 -2.48 15.94 4.22
CA ASP A 418 -3.50 15.00 4.72
C ASP A 418 -3.01 13.54 4.71
N ASP A 419 -2.24 13.08 3.73
CA ASP A 419 -1.61 11.75 3.65
C ASP A 419 -0.43 11.61 4.63
N TYR A 420 0.37 12.66 4.83
CA TYR A 420 1.43 12.67 5.84
C TYR A 420 0.83 12.75 7.25
N ILE A 421 -0.30 13.44 7.41
CA ILE A 421 -1.09 13.39 8.64
C ILE A 421 -1.67 11.99 8.77
N GLU A 422 -2.33 11.41 7.78
CA GLU A 422 -2.90 10.05 7.81
C GLU A 422 -1.84 8.96 8.04
N ARG A 423 -0.68 9.03 7.41
CA ARG A 423 0.47 8.11 7.63
C ARG A 423 1.17 8.30 8.98
N ASN A 424 0.98 9.44 9.67
CA ASN A 424 1.49 9.70 11.02
C ASN A 424 0.37 9.76 12.09
N THR A 425 -0.90 9.73 11.70
CA THR A 425 -2.07 9.56 12.57
C THR A 425 -2.55 8.11 12.57
N SER A 426 -2.11 7.29 11.60
CA SER A 426 -2.35 5.84 11.55
C SER A 426 -1.39 5.01 12.43
N ASP A 427 -0.54 5.65 13.24
CA ASP A 427 0.14 4.98 14.36
C ASP A 427 -0.76 4.91 15.63
N ALA A 428 -2.06 5.20 15.50
CA ALA A 428 -3.12 4.66 16.35
C ALA A 428 -4.47 4.91 15.66
N SER A 429 -5.00 3.93 14.94
CA SER A 429 -6.47 3.88 14.84
C SER A 429 -6.95 3.51 16.24
N GLU A 430 -7.33 4.50 17.06
CA GLU A 430 -8.15 4.21 18.23
C GLU A 430 -9.35 3.42 17.71
N LEU A 431 -9.43 2.13 18.04
CA LEU A 431 -10.62 1.32 17.81
C LEU A 431 -11.76 2.14 18.44
N LYS A 432 -12.70 2.62 17.62
CA LYS A 432 -13.84 3.38 18.13
C LYS A 432 -14.76 2.40 18.84
N LEU A 433 -14.50 2.16 20.12
CA LEU A 433 -15.31 1.29 20.94
C LEU A 433 -16.59 2.04 21.35
N ALA A 434 -17.74 1.50 20.96
CA ALA A 434 -19.03 1.92 21.47
C ALA A 434 -19.21 1.27 22.85
N ILE A 435 -18.75 1.96 23.89
CA ILE A 435 -18.96 1.56 25.29
C ILE A 435 -20.18 2.30 25.84
N THR A 436 -21.22 1.54 26.14
CA THR A 436 -22.38 2.01 26.90
C THR A 436 -21.94 2.31 28.34
N GLN A 437 -22.15 3.55 28.77
CA GLN A 437 -21.92 3.94 30.17
C GLN A 437 -23.02 3.36 31.06
N ILE A 438 -22.66 3.02 32.30
CA ILE A 438 -23.62 2.56 33.30
C ILE A 438 -24.65 3.68 33.52
N GLU A 439 -25.92 3.39 33.20
CA GLU A 439 -27.02 4.36 33.27
C GLU A 439 -27.49 4.51 34.72
N GLN A 440 -27.88 5.72 35.12
CA GLN A 440 -28.52 5.97 36.43
C GLN A 440 -30.01 5.56 36.44
N GLU A 441 -30.61 5.39 35.25
CA GLU A 441 -32.00 4.98 35.04
C GLU A 441 -32.04 3.88 33.97
N TYR A 442 -32.79 2.80 34.21
CA TYR A 442 -32.98 1.71 33.25
C TYR A 442 -34.28 1.91 32.48
N HIS A 443 -34.20 1.86 31.14
CA HIS A 443 -35.34 1.90 30.25
C HIS A 443 -35.75 0.49 29.84
N GLN A 444 -37.02 0.30 29.52
CA GLN A 444 -37.49 -0.99 29.01
C GLN A 444 -36.90 -1.26 27.62
N ILE A 445 -36.34 -2.46 27.43
CA ILE A 445 -35.83 -2.94 26.14
C ILE A 445 -36.62 -4.17 25.67
N THR A 446 -36.93 -4.21 24.37
CA THR A 446 -37.74 -5.30 23.77
C THR A 446 -36.98 -5.93 22.63
N PHE A 447 -36.67 -7.22 22.75
CA PHE A 447 -36.06 -7.99 21.67
C PHE A 447 -37.10 -8.49 20.66
N LYS A 448 -36.70 -8.65 19.40
CA LYS A 448 -37.55 -9.28 18.38
C LYS A 448 -37.61 -10.79 18.61
N ARG A 449 -38.81 -11.38 18.56
CA ARG A 449 -38.97 -12.84 18.59
C ARG A 449 -38.76 -13.43 17.20
N TYR A 450 -37.92 -14.46 17.13
CA TYR A 450 -37.70 -15.26 15.94
C TYR A 450 -38.25 -16.68 16.18
N PRO A 451 -39.16 -17.20 15.34
CA PRO A 451 -39.68 -18.57 15.50
C PRO A 451 -38.63 -19.67 15.36
N SER A 452 -37.52 -19.39 14.69
CA SER A 452 -36.41 -20.31 14.50
C SER A 452 -35.12 -19.49 14.52
N PRO A 453 -34.57 -19.18 15.71
CA PRO A 453 -33.35 -18.39 15.82
C PRO A 453 -32.17 -19.15 15.21
N THR A 454 -31.23 -18.44 14.60
CA THR A 454 -29.96 -19.00 14.12
C THR A 454 -29.04 -19.28 15.31
N VAL A 455 -28.98 -18.35 16.27
CA VAL A 455 -28.09 -18.41 17.44
C VAL A 455 -28.88 -18.31 18.74
N SER A 456 -28.60 -19.17 19.70
CA SER A 456 -29.02 -19.00 21.10
C SER A 456 -27.88 -18.39 21.92
N ILE A 457 -28.05 -17.15 22.34
CA ILE A 457 -27.07 -16.44 23.18
C ILE A 457 -27.38 -16.77 24.64
N VAL A 458 -26.49 -17.53 25.28
CA VAL A 458 -26.57 -17.92 26.69
C VAL A 458 -25.68 -16.99 27.51
N ILE A 459 -26.30 -16.23 28.41
CA ILE A 459 -25.62 -15.25 29.26
C ILE A 459 -25.69 -15.75 30.72
N PRO A 460 -24.58 -16.25 31.29
CA PRO A 460 -24.51 -16.58 32.71
C PRO A 460 -24.51 -15.32 33.55
N VAL A 461 -25.37 -15.29 34.57
CA VAL A 461 -25.56 -14.13 35.45
C VAL A 461 -25.57 -14.56 36.91
N TYR A 462 -24.84 -13.81 37.75
CA TYR A 462 -24.93 -13.84 39.20
C TYR A 462 -24.72 -12.42 39.74
N ASN A 463 -25.83 -11.72 39.99
CA ASN A 463 -25.87 -10.28 40.27
C ASN A 463 -25.24 -9.42 39.14
N GLN A 464 -24.76 -8.22 39.46
CA GLN A 464 -24.16 -7.24 38.54
C GLN A 464 -25.15 -6.78 37.45
N TRP A 465 -26.36 -6.40 37.87
CA TRP A 465 -27.43 -5.93 36.97
C TRP A 465 -26.97 -4.85 35.98
N ASP A 466 -26.17 -3.87 36.42
CA ASP A 466 -25.65 -2.79 35.56
C ASP A 466 -24.92 -3.31 34.31
N TYR A 467 -24.08 -4.33 34.50
CA TYR A 467 -23.32 -4.96 33.43
C TYR A 467 -24.23 -5.81 32.55
N THR A 468 -25.12 -6.58 33.17
CA THR A 468 -26.10 -7.42 32.45
C THR A 468 -26.99 -6.57 31.54
N TYR A 469 -27.53 -5.46 32.05
CA TYR A 469 -28.35 -4.54 31.27
C TYR A 469 -27.55 -3.87 30.14
N SER A 470 -26.31 -3.44 30.40
CA SER A 470 -25.42 -2.86 29.38
C SER A 470 -25.06 -3.86 28.28
N CYS A 471 -24.82 -5.13 28.66
CA CYS A 471 -24.58 -6.24 27.72
C CYS A 471 -25.80 -6.43 26.81
N LEU A 472 -27.00 -6.58 27.38
CA LEU A 472 -28.24 -6.72 26.62
C LEU A 472 -28.48 -5.53 25.67
N LYS A 473 -28.25 -4.30 26.14
CA LYS A 473 -28.38 -3.09 25.30
C LYS A 473 -27.38 -3.08 24.15
N SER A 474 -26.15 -3.53 24.38
CA SER A 474 -25.14 -3.65 23.33
C SER A 474 -25.52 -4.69 22.28
N ILE A 475 -26.11 -5.83 22.68
CA ILE A 475 -26.62 -6.86 21.76
C ILE A 475 -27.73 -6.28 20.90
N LEU A 476 -28.72 -5.61 21.52
CA LEU A 476 -29.85 -5.01 20.82
C LEU A 476 -29.40 -3.94 19.80
N THR A 477 -28.36 -3.18 20.12
CA THR A 477 -27.89 -2.07 19.28
C THR A 477 -27.03 -2.54 18.12
N ASN A 478 -26.24 -3.61 18.31
CA ASN A 478 -25.19 -4.01 17.35
C ASN A 478 -25.51 -5.32 16.61
N THR A 479 -26.75 -5.83 16.68
CA THR A 479 -27.13 -7.12 16.09
C THR A 479 -28.41 -7.01 15.25
N ASP A 480 -28.27 -6.85 13.94
CA ASP A 480 -29.40 -6.68 13.00
C ASP A 480 -29.56 -7.81 11.97
N GLN A 481 -28.46 -8.43 11.52
CA GLN A 481 -28.47 -9.33 10.35
C GLN A 481 -28.74 -10.80 10.68
N VAL A 482 -28.52 -11.21 11.93
CA VAL A 482 -28.65 -12.60 12.37
C VAL A 482 -29.90 -12.74 13.24
N SER A 483 -30.65 -13.81 13.06
CA SER A 483 -31.76 -14.14 13.96
C SER A 483 -31.22 -14.81 15.23
N TYR A 484 -31.61 -14.31 16.41
CA TYR A 484 -31.11 -14.81 17.68
C TYR A 484 -32.18 -14.85 18.76
N GLU A 485 -31.93 -15.63 19.79
CA GLU A 485 -32.65 -15.56 21.06
C GLU A 485 -31.67 -15.35 22.21
N ILE A 486 -32.18 -14.84 23.34
CA ILE A 486 -31.37 -14.61 24.55
C ILE A 486 -31.90 -15.48 25.67
N ILE A 487 -30.98 -16.21 26.29
CA ILE A 487 -31.20 -17.08 27.44
C ILE A 487 -30.33 -16.57 28.59
N ILE A 488 -30.97 -15.99 29.60
CA ILE A 488 -30.33 -15.58 30.84
C ILE A 488 -30.25 -16.80 31.75
N ALA A 489 -29.05 -17.30 31.97
CA ALA A 489 -28.75 -18.37 32.92
C ALA A 489 -28.49 -17.73 34.29
N ASP A 490 -29.52 -17.56 35.11
CA ASP A 490 -29.42 -16.84 36.38
C ASP A 490 -29.14 -17.81 37.55
N ASP A 491 -27.94 -17.73 38.12
CA ASP A 491 -27.45 -18.59 39.18
C ASP A 491 -27.87 -18.13 40.59
N MET A 492 -29.16 -17.82 40.76
CA MET A 492 -29.75 -17.32 42.00
C MET A 492 -29.28 -15.91 42.40
N SER A 493 -29.33 -14.96 41.45
CA SER A 493 -29.08 -13.54 41.72
C SER A 493 -30.01 -12.96 42.80
N THR A 494 -29.52 -11.94 43.50
CA THR A 494 -30.19 -11.27 44.63
C THR A 494 -30.40 -9.76 44.40
N ASP A 495 -29.85 -9.21 43.31
CA ASP A 495 -30.01 -7.82 42.92
C ASP A 495 -31.20 -7.62 41.95
N GLU A 496 -31.20 -6.49 41.21
CA GLU A 496 -32.25 -6.15 40.24
C GLU A 496 -32.40 -7.17 39.10
N THR A 497 -31.43 -8.08 38.90
CA THR A 497 -31.58 -9.23 37.98
C THR A 497 -32.81 -10.09 38.33
N THR A 498 -33.22 -10.11 39.61
CA THR A 498 -34.44 -10.80 40.05
C THR A 498 -35.70 -10.29 39.33
N ARG A 499 -35.69 -9.01 38.92
CA ARG A 499 -36.76 -8.26 38.28
C ARG A 499 -36.49 -7.98 36.79
N ILE A 500 -35.56 -8.71 36.16
CA ILE A 500 -35.19 -8.54 34.75
C ILE A 500 -36.39 -8.47 33.78
N SER A 501 -37.47 -9.21 34.04
CA SER A 501 -38.69 -9.20 33.23
C SER A 501 -39.46 -7.86 33.23
N GLU A 502 -39.20 -6.99 34.20
CA GLU A 502 -39.76 -5.63 34.25
C GLU A 502 -39.02 -4.68 33.30
N TYR A 503 -37.76 -4.99 32.96
CA TYR A 503 -36.89 -4.15 32.13
C TYR A 503 -36.67 -4.72 30.74
N VAL A 504 -36.82 -6.03 30.56
CA VAL A 504 -36.44 -6.73 29.32
C VAL A 504 -37.56 -7.66 28.88
N GLU A 505 -38.08 -7.43 27.67
CA GLU A 505 -39.09 -8.28 27.05
C GLU A 505 -38.48 -9.23 26.02
N ASN A 506 -39.17 -10.36 25.80
CA ASN A 506 -38.86 -11.37 24.78
C ASN A 506 -37.51 -12.08 24.95
N ILE A 507 -37.11 -12.31 26.21
CA ILE A 507 -35.98 -13.16 26.60
C ILE A 507 -36.45 -14.39 27.36
N LYS A 508 -35.61 -15.44 27.42
CA LYS A 508 -35.81 -16.60 28.31
C LYS A 508 -34.95 -16.42 29.56
N VAL A 509 -35.54 -16.61 30.74
CA VAL A 509 -34.81 -16.57 32.03
C VAL A 509 -34.88 -17.95 32.66
N VAL A 510 -33.72 -18.59 32.81
CA VAL A 510 -33.57 -19.90 33.45
C VAL A 510 -33.08 -19.66 34.88
N ARG A 511 -33.99 -19.80 35.83
CA ARG A 511 -33.75 -19.71 37.28
C ARG A 511 -34.49 -20.88 37.93
N ASP A 512 -33.77 -21.91 38.35
CA ASP A 512 -34.37 -23.18 38.80
C ASP A 512 -34.35 -23.40 40.33
N GLY A 513 -33.93 -22.39 41.09
CA GLY A 513 -33.92 -22.42 42.55
C GLY A 513 -32.64 -22.99 43.16
N GLU A 514 -31.68 -23.43 42.36
CA GLU A 514 -30.39 -23.99 42.82
C GLU A 514 -29.23 -23.08 42.40
N ASN A 515 -28.31 -22.76 43.32
CA ASN A 515 -27.03 -22.13 42.98
C ASN A 515 -26.06 -23.25 42.54
N ARG A 516 -25.85 -23.35 41.23
CA ARG A 516 -25.07 -24.41 40.58
C ARG A 516 -23.63 -23.97 40.29
N GLY A 517 -23.34 -22.68 40.34
CA GLY A 517 -22.09 -22.11 39.85
C GLY A 517 -22.05 -22.01 38.32
N PHE A 518 -21.09 -21.23 37.81
CA PHE A 518 -20.95 -20.88 36.40
C PHE A 518 -21.11 -22.06 35.44
N LEU A 519 -20.24 -23.07 35.55
CA LEU A 519 -20.15 -24.18 34.60
C LEU A 519 -21.46 -24.98 34.51
N LEU A 520 -21.99 -25.40 35.66
CA LEU A 520 -23.20 -26.22 35.71
C LEU A 520 -24.45 -25.42 35.33
N ASN A 521 -24.47 -24.12 35.63
CA ASN A 521 -25.56 -23.23 35.22
C ASN A 521 -25.60 -23.04 33.69
N CYS A 522 -24.44 -22.86 33.05
CA CYS A 522 -24.33 -22.85 31.58
C CYS A 522 -24.85 -24.16 30.96
N ASN A 523 -24.42 -25.32 31.47
CA ASN A 523 -24.91 -26.62 31.01
C ASN A 523 -26.42 -26.79 31.20
N ASN A 524 -26.99 -26.22 32.26
CA ASN A 524 -28.43 -26.28 32.50
C ASN A 524 -29.21 -25.39 31.52
N ALA A 525 -28.76 -24.15 31.31
CA ALA A 525 -29.43 -23.19 30.46
C ALA A 525 -29.42 -23.56 28.97
N THR A 526 -28.37 -24.22 28.49
CA THR A 526 -28.30 -24.67 27.08
C THR A 526 -29.39 -25.67 26.69
N LYS A 527 -30.02 -26.36 27.65
CA LYS A 527 -31.19 -27.24 27.39
C LYS A 527 -32.40 -26.49 26.83
N TYR A 528 -32.43 -25.17 26.99
CA TYR A 528 -33.52 -24.29 26.50
C TYR A 528 -33.18 -23.59 25.18
N ALA A 529 -31.98 -23.85 24.62
CA ALA A 529 -31.52 -23.30 23.35
C ALA A 529 -32.22 -23.95 22.16
N GLU A 530 -32.76 -23.14 21.25
CA GLU A 530 -33.42 -23.55 20.01
C GLU A 530 -32.59 -23.27 18.76
N GLY A 531 -31.55 -22.46 18.89
CA GLY A 531 -30.68 -22.05 17.78
C GLY A 531 -29.81 -23.18 17.24
N LYS A 532 -29.42 -23.05 15.96
CA LYS A 532 -28.44 -23.94 15.30
C LYS A 532 -27.06 -23.85 15.97
N PHE A 533 -26.72 -22.67 16.49
CA PHE A 533 -25.49 -22.42 17.23
C PHE A 533 -25.80 -21.95 18.65
N ILE A 534 -24.95 -22.35 19.59
CA ILE A 534 -24.97 -21.89 20.98
C ILE A 534 -23.82 -20.91 21.14
N LEU A 535 -24.10 -19.70 21.60
CA LEU A 535 -23.08 -18.70 21.92
C LEU A 535 -23.09 -18.40 23.42
N PHE A 536 -21.97 -18.63 24.10
CA PHE A 536 -21.76 -18.19 25.47
C PHE A 536 -21.18 -16.78 25.48
N LEU A 537 -21.85 -15.88 26.19
CA LEU A 537 -21.44 -14.49 26.32
C LEU A 537 -21.50 -14.06 27.78
N ASN A 538 -20.38 -13.65 28.37
CA ASN A 538 -20.38 -13.19 29.75
C ASN A 538 -21.21 -11.91 29.91
N ASN A 539 -21.82 -11.73 31.08
CA ASN A 539 -22.65 -10.55 31.36
C ASN A 539 -21.86 -9.24 31.52
N ASP A 540 -20.55 -9.32 31.77
CA ASP A 540 -19.61 -8.19 31.84
C ASP A 540 -18.94 -7.90 30.49
N THR A 541 -19.69 -8.07 29.40
CA THR A 541 -19.24 -7.77 28.02
C THR A 541 -20.11 -6.73 27.34
N GLN A 542 -19.55 -6.06 26.33
CA GLN A 542 -20.28 -5.20 25.41
C GLN A 542 -19.82 -5.47 23.98
N VAL A 543 -20.76 -5.95 23.16
CA VAL A 543 -20.49 -6.37 21.78
C VAL A 543 -20.47 -5.16 20.84
N GLN A 544 -19.67 -5.23 19.78
CA GLN A 544 -19.53 -4.16 18.78
C GLN A 544 -20.28 -4.51 17.48
N GLU A 545 -20.44 -3.53 16.59
CA GLU A 545 -21.06 -3.74 15.26
C GLU A 545 -20.35 -4.86 14.48
N GLY A 546 -21.10 -5.71 13.80
CA GLY A 546 -20.56 -6.82 13.00
C GLY A 546 -20.13 -8.06 13.80
N TRP A 547 -20.39 -8.10 15.11
CA TRP A 547 -19.83 -9.15 15.96
C TRP A 547 -20.44 -10.54 15.71
N LEU A 548 -21.76 -10.65 15.54
CA LEU A 548 -22.44 -11.95 15.48
C LEU A 548 -22.48 -12.52 14.08
N ASP A 549 -22.76 -11.68 13.08
CA ASP A 549 -22.75 -12.00 11.65
C ASP A 549 -21.39 -12.55 11.22
N SER A 550 -20.28 -11.90 11.60
CA SER A 550 -18.95 -12.39 11.24
C SER A 550 -18.59 -13.75 11.87
N LEU A 551 -19.17 -14.10 13.03
CA LEU A 551 -19.01 -15.42 13.64
C LEU A 551 -19.87 -16.47 12.91
N VAL A 552 -21.11 -16.13 12.56
CA VAL A 552 -22.03 -17.02 11.83
C VAL A 552 -21.49 -17.31 10.42
N GLU A 553 -21.08 -16.27 9.68
CA GLU A 553 -20.48 -16.41 8.36
C GLU A 553 -19.26 -17.34 8.41
N LEU A 554 -18.39 -17.19 9.42
CA LEU A 554 -17.20 -18.02 9.55
C LEU A 554 -17.55 -19.49 9.85
N ILE A 555 -18.39 -19.77 10.85
CA ILE A 555 -18.72 -21.15 11.22
C ILE A 555 -19.50 -21.89 10.13
N GLU A 556 -20.20 -21.17 9.25
CA GLU A 556 -20.92 -21.72 8.11
C GLU A 556 -20.06 -21.87 6.85
N SER A 557 -18.98 -21.09 6.73
CA SER A 557 -18.09 -21.11 5.55
C SER A 557 -17.36 -22.44 5.34
N ASP A 558 -17.09 -23.20 6.40
CA ASP A 558 -16.46 -24.53 6.34
C ASP A 558 -17.14 -25.48 7.33
N SER A 559 -17.67 -26.59 6.79
CA SER A 559 -18.31 -27.65 7.58
C SER A 559 -17.42 -28.24 8.67
N GLN A 560 -16.08 -28.15 8.53
CA GLN A 560 -15.10 -28.60 9.51
C GLN A 560 -14.92 -27.63 10.69
N ILE A 561 -15.45 -26.40 10.65
CA ILE A 561 -15.37 -25.48 11.78
C ILE A 561 -16.44 -25.85 12.81
N GLY A 562 -16.02 -26.19 14.03
CA GLY A 562 -16.93 -26.59 15.11
C GLY A 562 -17.19 -25.49 16.12
N MET A 563 -16.20 -24.61 16.32
CA MET A 563 -16.21 -23.55 17.32
C MET A 563 -15.52 -22.30 16.77
N VAL A 564 -16.10 -21.14 17.06
CA VAL A 564 -15.55 -19.83 16.70
C VAL A 564 -15.63 -18.86 17.87
N GLY A 565 -14.85 -17.79 17.87
CA GLY A 565 -14.96 -16.78 18.91
C GLY A 565 -14.25 -15.46 18.61
N SER A 566 -14.56 -14.48 19.45
CA SER A 566 -14.33 -13.06 19.17
C SER A 566 -12.92 -12.60 19.55
N LYS A 567 -12.49 -11.47 18.96
CA LYS A 567 -11.45 -10.60 19.50
C LYS A 567 -11.95 -9.93 20.77
N LEU A 568 -11.23 -10.17 21.87
CA LEU A 568 -11.52 -9.52 23.14
C LEU A 568 -10.63 -8.29 23.31
N VAL A 569 -11.22 -7.18 23.70
CA VAL A 569 -10.52 -5.93 24.01
C VAL A 569 -10.93 -5.43 25.39
N TYR A 570 -10.01 -4.76 26.08
CA TYR A 570 -10.33 -4.06 27.32
C TYR A 570 -11.14 -2.79 27.05
N PRO A 571 -11.86 -2.28 28.06
CA PRO A 571 -12.56 -0.99 27.96
C PRO A 571 -11.65 0.21 27.63
N ASP A 572 -10.34 0.09 27.87
CA ASP A 572 -9.36 1.12 27.55
C ASP A 572 -8.81 1.02 26.11
N GLY A 573 -9.33 0.10 25.30
CA GLY A 573 -8.95 -0.08 23.90
C GLY A 573 -7.77 -1.02 23.67
N ARG A 574 -7.09 -1.52 24.71
CA ARG A 574 -6.00 -2.49 24.55
C ARG A 574 -6.52 -3.88 24.23
N LEU A 575 -5.72 -4.66 23.51
CA LEU A 575 -6.05 -6.05 23.20
C LEU A 575 -6.06 -6.90 24.48
N GLN A 576 -7.09 -7.72 24.65
CA GLN A 576 -7.16 -8.71 25.73
C GLN A 576 -6.80 -10.09 25.21
N GLU A 577 -7.35 -10.48 24.05
CA GLU A 577 -7.12 -11.78 23.43
C GLU A 577 -7.37 -11.74 21.92
N ALA A 578 -6.40 -12.25 21.16
CA ALA A 578 -6.51 -12.54 19.72
C ALA A 578 -6.36 -14.05 19.43
N GLY A 579 -7.12 -14.85 20.19
CA GLY A 579 -6.96 -16.30 20.30
C GLY A 579 -6.09 -16.73 21.48
N GLY A 580 -6.36 -17.93 21.99
CA GLY A 580 -5.60 -18.53 23.07
C GLY A 580 -4.55 -19.53 22.58
N ILE A 581 -3.38 -19.55 23.24
CA ILE A 581 -2.32 -20.56 23.06
C ILE A 581 -2.28 -21.43 24.31
N ILE A 582 -2.24 -22.75 24.13
CA ILE A 582 -1.95 -23.71 25.21
C ILE A 582 -0.55 -24.28 24.98
N TRP A 583 0.28 -24.23 26.00
CA TRP A 583 1.61 -24.81 25.97
C TRP A 583 1.59 -26.27 26.42
N ASN A 584 2.67 -27.00 26.14
CA ASN A 584 2.77 -28.43 26.49
C ASN A 584 2.71 -28.72 28.00
N ASP A 585 2.94 -27.73 28.85
CA ASP A 585 2.75 -27.81 30.30
C ASP A 585 1.32 -27.45 30.74
N ALA A 586 0.40 -27.28 29.79
CA ALA A 586 -0.97 -26.80 29.94
C ALA A 586 -1.11 -25.37 30.47
N SER A 587 -0.06 -24.54 30.46
CA SER A 587 -0.26 -23.11 30.70
C SER A 587 -0.92 -22.44 29.49
N GLY A 588 -1.83 -21.49 29.76
CA GLY A 588 -2.55 -20.74 28.73
C GLY A 588 -2.05 -19.31 28.59
N TRP A 589 -1.95 -18.84 27.35
CA TRP A 589 -1.66 -17.45 27.00
C TRP A 589 -2.80 -16.86 26.18
N ASN A 590 -3.30 -15.70 26.60
CA ASN A 590 -4.15 -14.87 25.75
C ASN A 590 -3.24 -14.10 24.79
N PHE A 591 -3.21 -14.51 23.52
CA PHE A 591 -2.26 -13.96 22.55
C PHE A 591 -2.51 -12.46 22.33
N GLY A 592 -1.45 -11.65 22.41
CA GLY A 592 -1.50 -10.20 22.26
C GLY A 592 -2.04 -9.41 23.47
N ARG A 593 -2.18 -10.04 24.64
CA ARG A 593 -2.65 -9.37 25.86
C ARG A 593 -1.86 -8.09 26.17
N LEU A 594 -2.58 -6.98 26.37
CA LEU A 594 -2.12 -5.61 26.60
C LEU A 594 -1.44 -4.92 25.40
N ASP A 595 -1.43 -5.54 24.24
CA ASP A 595 -0.85 -4.98 23.02
C ASP A 595 -1.86 -4.13 22.23
N ASP A 596 -1.40 -3.52 21.14
CA ASP A 596 -2.23 -2.79 20.19
C ASP A 596 -3.10 -3.76 19.34
N PRO A 597 -4.44 -3.71 19.44
CA PRO A 597 -5.33 -4.59 18.67
C PRO A 597 -5.29 -4.34 17.15
N ALA A 598 -4.68 -3.26 16.66
CA ALA A 598 -4.60 -2.92 15.24
C ALA A 598 -3.46 -3.63 14.47
N LYS A 599 -2.50 -4.27 15.17
CA LYS A 599 -1.39 -4.97 14.52
C LYS A 599 -1.86 -6.11 13.62
N SER A 600 -1.17 -6.31 12.48
CA SER A 600 -1.53 -7.30 11.46
C SER A 600 -1.73 -8.71 12.00
N GLU A 601 -0.87 -9.14 12.93
CA GLU A 601 -0.85 -10.46 13.54
C GLU A 601 -2.09 -10.81 14.39
N TYR A 602 -2.94 -9.82 14.68
CA TYR A 602 -4.20 -9.96 15.41
C TYR A 602 -5.44 -9.78 14.53
N ASN A 603 -5.26 -9.57 13.22
CA ASN A 603 -6.33 -9.11 12.34
C ASN A 603 -6.66 -10.04 11.18
N TYR A 604 -6.27 -11.31 11.22
CA TYR A 604 -6.68 -12.34 10.26
C TYR A 604 -7.39 -13.52 10.94
N VAL A 605 -8.27 -14.21 10.20
CA VAL A 605 -8.94 -15.43 10.66
C VAL A 605 -7.91 -16.55 10.79
N LYS A 606 -7.90 -17.27 11.91
CA LYS A 606 -6.92 -18.33 12.16
C LYS A 606 -7.42 -19.42 13.09
N GLU A 607 -6.83 -20.61 12.98
CA GLU A 607 -7.01 -21.69 13.95
C GLU A 607 -6.29 -21.36 15.25
N VAL A 608 -6.87 -21.71 16.40
CA VAL A 608 -6.30 -21.41 17.72
C VAL A 608 -6.48 -22.58 18.69
N ASP A 609 -5.70 -22.60 19.77
CA ASP A 609 -5.76 -23.70 20.75
C ASP A 609 -7.00 -23.63 21.63
N TYR A 610 -7.46 -22.44 21.96
CA TYR A 610 -8.73 -22.22 22.63
C TYR A 610 -9.18 -20.77 22.43
N ILE A 611 -10.39 -20.48 22.88
CA ILE A 611 -10.94 -19.13 22.96
C ILE A 611 -11.56 -18.98 24.35
N SER A 612 -11.32 -17.84 24.99
CA SER A 612 -11.85 -17.56 26.32
C SER A 612 -13.37 -17.62 26.32
N GLY A 613 -13.97 -18.24 27.34
CA GLY A 613 -15.42 -18.37 27.53
C GLY A 613 -16.24 -17.07 27.61
N ALA A 614 -15.58 -15.90 27.50
CA ALA A 614 -16.23 -14.60 27.48
C ALA A 614 -17.11 -14.37 26.23
N ALA A 615 -16.73 -14.91 25.07
CA ALA A 615 -17.49 -14.80 23.82
C ALA A 615 -17.11 -15.95 22.85
N ILE A 616 -17.79 -17.09 22.99
CA ILE A 616 -17.54 -18.29 22.17
C ILE A 616 -18.83 -18.86 21.60
N MET A 617 -18.79 -19.32 20.35
CA MET A 617 -19.91 -19.95 19.67
C MET A 617 -19.54 -21.33 19.17
N ILE A 618 -20.43 -22.31 19.38
CA ILE A 618 -20.27 -23.71 19.01
C ILE A 618 -21.52 -24.23 18.29
N LYS A 619 -21.33 -25.18 17.37
CA LYS A 619 -22.44 -25.95 16.78
C LYS A 619 -23.24 -26.66 17.86
N LYS A 620 -24.57 -26.49 17.87
CA LYS A 620 -25.43 -27.12 18.87
C LYS A 620 -25.33 -28.65 18.85
N GLU A 621 -25.34 -29.26 17.67
CA GLU A 621 -25.18 -30.72 17.51
C GLU A 621 -23.85 -31.20 18.13
N LEU A 622 -22.75 -30.47 17.88
CA LEU A 622 -21.44 -30.78 18.47
C LEU A 622 -21.42 -30.58 19.99
N TRP A 623 -22.10 -29.56 20.51
CA TRP A 623 -22.24 -29.35 21.95
C TRP A 623 -22.99 -30.52 22.63
N GLU A 624 -24.05 -31.00 22.00
CA GLU A 624 -24.84 -32.15 22.47
C GLU A 624 -24.02 -33.45 22.42
N ASP A 625 -23.23 -33.66 21.37
CA ASP A 625 -22.34 -34.81 21.22
C ASP A 625 -21.22 -34.82 22.27
N ILE A 626 -20.64 -33.65 22.57
CA ILE A 626 -19.60 -33.50 23.61
C ILE A 626 -20.20 -33.70 25.02
N GLY A 627 -21.48 -33.33 25.22
CA GLY A 627 -22.16 -33.39 26.52
C GLY A 627 -22.00 -32.12 27.37
N GLY A 628 -21.63 -31.01 26.74
CA GLY A 628 -21.44 -29.70 27.39
C GLY A 628 -20.09 -29.51 28.08
N PHE A 629 -20.00 -28.52 28.98
CA PHE A 629 -18.78 -28.30 29.76
C PHE A 629 -18.52 -29.46 30.71
N ASP A 630 -17.26 -29.88 30.80
CA ASP A 630 -16.87 -31.03 31.60
C ASP A 630 -16.89 -30.74 33.11
N GLU A 631 -17.74 -31.46 33.83
CA GLU A 631 -17.98 -31.26 35.26
C GLU A 631 -16.74 -31.49 36.15
N ARG A 632 -15.66 -32.09 35.61
CA ARG A 632 -14.38 -32.21 36.33
C ARG A 632 -13.76 -30.85 36.69
N TYR A 633 -14.15 -29.78 35.99
CA TYR A 633 -13.63 -28.42 36.19
C TYR A 633 -14.51 -27.54 37.09
N VAL A 634 -15.56 -28.09 37.72
CA VAL A 634 -16.41 -27.33 38.65
C VAL A 634 -15.59 -26.69 39.78
N PRO A 635 -15.80 -25.39 40.10
CA PRO A 635 -16.85 -24.52 39.55
C PRO A 635 -16.46 -23.74 38.27
N ALA A 636 -15.17 -23.56 37.95
CA ALA A 636 -14.67 -22.78 36.81
C ALA A 636 -13.14 -22.97 36.59
N TYR A 637 -12.64 -22.38 35.51
CA TYR A 637 -11.31 -22.50 34.89
C TYR A 637 -11.00 -23.85 34.22
N TYR A 638 -10.47 -23.78 32.99
CA TYR A 638 -10.16 -24.86 32.05
C TYR A 638 -11.38 -25.48 31.33
N GLU A 639 -12.60 -25.10 31.63
CA GLU A 639 -13.82 -25.59 30.96
C GLU A 639 -13.88 -25.19 29.48
N ASP A 640 -13.50 -23.97 29.15
CA ASP A 640 -13.45 -23.43 27.79
C ASP A 640 -12.28 -24.02 26.98
N THR A 641 -11.14 -24.16 27.64
CA THR A 641 -9.95 -24.81 27.10
C THR A 641 -10.22 -26.28 26.80
N ASP A 642 -10.86 -26.99 27.73
CA ASP A 642 -11.24 -28.39 27.56
C ASP A 642 -12.27 -28.58 26.45
N LEU A 643 -13.26 -27.70 26.35
CA LEU A 643 -14.23 -27.71 25.26
C LEU A 643 -13.51 -27.58 23.90
N ALA A 644 -12.56 -26.66 23.76
CA ALA A 644 -11.79 -26.50 22.52
C ALA A 644 -10.97 -27.76 22.17
N PHE A 645 -10.42 -28.46 23.16
CA PHE A 645 -9.73 -29.74 22.96
C PHE A 645 -10.69 -30.86 22.56
N GLU A 646 -11.88 -30.94 23.17
CA GLU A 646 -12.91 -31.92 22.75
C GLU A 646 -13.40 -31.61 21.33
N VAL A 647 -13.64 -30.35 20.95
CA VAL A 647 -14.01 -29.96 19.57
C VAL A 647 -12.98 -30.50 18.57
N ARG A 648 -11.69 -30.32 18.83
CA ARG A 648 -10.61 -30.86 17.99
C ARG A 648 -10.56 -32.38 17.97
N LYS A 649 -10.74 -33.03 19.12
CA LYS A 649 -10.80 -34.50 19.20
C LYS A 649 -11.97 -35.08 18.40
N HIS A 650 -13.06 -34.34 18.22
CA HIS A 650 -14.18 -34.70 17.35
C HIS A 650 -13.93 -34.38 15.86
N GLY A 651 -12.73 -33.93 15.50
CA GLY A 651 -12.31 -33.66 14.12
C GLY A 651 -12.68 -32.28 13.59
N TYR A 652 -13.11 -31.36 14.47
CA TYR A 652 -13.49 -30.00 14.10
C TYR A 652 -12.39 -28.97 14.43
N LYS A 653 -12.41 -27.84 13.71
CA LYS A 653 -11.52 -26.69 13.93
C LYS A 653 -12.10 -25.73 14.97
N VAL A 654 -11.19 -25.05 15.67
CA VAL A 654 -11.48 -23.93 16.59
C VAL A 654 -10.88 -22.67 15.98
N MET A 655 -11.71 -21.68 15.65
CA MET A 655 -11.30 -20.52 14.85
C MET A 655 -11.48 -19.19 15.58
N TYR A 656 -10.49 -18.32 15.45
CA TYR A 656 -10.55 -16.94 15.88
C TYR A 656 -11.08 -16.02 14.77
N GLN A 657 -12.04 -15.15 15.08
CA GLN A 657 -12.64 -14.17 14.17
C GLN A 657 -12.30 -12.73 14.60
N PRO A 658 -11.32 -12.06 13.97
CA PRO A 658 -10.90 -10.71 14.37
C PRO A 658 -11.90 -9.60 14.07
N LYS A 659 -12.84 -9.81 13.15
CA LYS A 659 -13.92 -8.85 12.86
C LYS A 659 -14.98 -8.84 13.97
N SER A 660 -15.14 -9.94 14.69
CA SER A 660 -16.01 -10.00 15.85
C SER A 660 -15.30 -9.39 17.05
N VAL A 661 -15.64 -8.16 17.41
CA VAL A 661 -15.00 -7.45 18.53
C VAL A 661 -15.96 -7.38 19.71
N VAL A 662 -15.48 -7.79 20.88
CA VAL A 662 -16.21 -7.74 22.15
C VAL A 662 -15.35 -7.06 23.20
N VAL A 663 -15.90 -6.02 23.83
CA VAL A 663 -15.28 -5.36 25.00
C VAL A 663 -15.61 -6.20 26.21
N HIS A 664 -14.61 -6.60 27.01
CA HIS A 664 -14.82 -7.42 28.20
C HIS A 664 -14.18 -6.77 29.44
N PHE A 665 -15.01 -6.56 30.46
CA PHE A 665 -14.65 -5.85 31.70
C PHE A 665 -14.10 -6.82 32.76
N GLU A 666 -13.03 -7.54 32.41
CA GLU A 666 -12.44 -8.64 33.21
C GLU A 666 -12.36 -8.34 34.73
N GLY A 667 -12.81 -9.30 35.55
CA GLY A 667 -12.68 -9.24 37.01
C GLY A 667 -13.91 -8.69 37.75
N ILE A 668 -15.00 -8.37 37.05
CA ILE A 668 -16.24 -7.84 37.63
C ILE A 668 -17.19 -8.96 38.07
N SER A 669 -17.32 -9.99 37.25
CA SER A 669 -18.08 -11.21 37.57
C SER A 669 -17.42 -12.07 38.67
N HIS A 670 -16.11 -11.92 38.92
CA HIS A 670 -15.35 -12.82 39.80
C HIS A 670 -14.55 -12.14 40.94
N GLY A 671 -14.52 -10.81 41.00
CA GLY A 671 -13.76 -10.05 42.00
C GLY A 671 -12.24 -10.15 41.81
N THR A 672 -11.53 -9.02 41.87
CA THR A 672 -10.06 -8.93 41.78
C THR A 672 -9.34 -9.26 43.09
N ASP A 673 -10.07 -9.73 44.10
CA ASP A 673 -9.55 -10.04 45.42
C ASP A 673 -8.79 -11.38 45.41
N GLU A 674 -7.49 -11.39 45.70
CA GLU A 674 -6.67 -12.62 45.84
C GLU A 674 -7.20 -13.55 46.97
N SER A 675 -8.13 -13.05 47.78
CA SER A 675 -8.83 -13.78 48.82
C SER A 675 -10.13 -14.49 48.35
N SER A 676 -10.62 -14.25 47.13
CA SER A 676 -11.79 -14.96 46.59
C SER A 676 -11.39 -16.38 46.16
N ASN A 677 -12.09 -17.40 46.70
CA ASN A 677 -11.70 -18.81 46.61
C ASN A 677 -11.70 -19.43 45.20
N ILE A 678 -12.07 -18.70 44.13
CA ILE A 678 -12.26 -19.24 42.78
C ILE A 678 -10.94 -19.36 42.00
N LYS A 679 -10.01 -18.40 42.09
CA LYS A 679 -8.68 -18.48 41.42
C LYS A 679 -7.81 -19.66 41.90
N LYS A 680 -8.05 -20.18 43.12
CA LYS A 680 -7.40 -21.40 43.62
C LYS A 680 -7.71 -22.63 42.74
N TYR A 681 -8.87 -22.66 42.08
CA TYR A 681 -9.25 -23.77 41.21
C TYR A 681 -8.43 -23.81 39.93
N GLN A 682 -7.88 -22.69 39.45
CA GLN A 682 -7.05 -22.67 38.24
C GLN A 682 -5.85 -23.64 38.35
N GLY A 683 -5.14 -23.64 39.47
CA GLY A 683 -4.02 -24.57 39.70
C GLY A 683 -4.46 -26.03 39.87
N LYS A 684 -5.61 -26.27 40.51
CA LYS A 684 -6.17 -27.63 40.68
C LYS A 684 -6.63 -28.18 39.32
N ASN A 685 -7.40 -27.40 38.57
CA ASN A 685 -7.98 -27.75 37.29
C ASN A 685 -6.93 -27.86 36.19
N LYS A 686 -5.83 -27.10 36.24
CA LYS A 686 -4.65 -27.34 35.41
C LYS A 686 -4.16 -28.79 35.53
N ASN A 687 -4.04 -29.32 36.75
CA ASN A 687 -3.60 -30.71 36.95
C ASN A 687 -4.61 -31.74 36.44
N VAL A 688 -5.91 -31.43 36.51
CA VAL A 688 -6.96 -32.27 35.93
C VAL A 688 -6.84 -32.29 34.41
N PHE A 689 -6.67 -31.12 33.81
CA PHE A 689 -6.50 -30.93 32.37
C PHE A 689 -5.26 -31.64 31.84
N VAL A 690 -4.10 -31.46 32.49
CA VAL A 690 -2.84 -32.16 32.14
C VAL A 690 -3.05 -33.67 32.13
N LYS A 691 -3.72 -34.23 33.16
CA LYS A 691 -3.98 -35.68 33.21
C LYS A 691 -4.91 -36.17 32.11
N LYS A 692 -5.90 -35.37 31.72
CA LYS A 692 -6.86 -35.72 30.67
C LYS A 692 -6.19 -35.68 29.28
N TRP A 693 -5.36 -34.67 29.04
CA TRP A 693 -4.82 -34.33 27.72
C TRP A 693 -3.31 -34.53 27.59
N GLU A 694 -2.69 -35.34 28.46
CA GLU A 694 -1.23 -35.53 28.51
C GLU A 694 -0.62 -35.85 27.14
N ILE A 695 -1.24 -36.79 26.41
CA ILE A 695 -0.79 -37.22 25.08
C ILE A 695 -0.93 -36.08 24.06
N GLU A 696 -2.05 -35.36 24.07
CA GLU A 696 -2.29 -34.24 23.16
C GLU A 696 -1.28 -33.11 23.38
N LEU A 697 -1.08 -32.74 24.64
CA LEU A 697 -0.14 -31.70 25.08
C LEU A 697 1.30 -32.03 24.69
N GLN A 698 1.72 -33.30 24.80
CA GLN A 698 3.07 -33.72 24.44
C GLN A 698 3.27 -33.79 22.92
N ASN A 699 2.26 -34.20 22.16
CA ASN A 699 2.40 -34.45 20.73
C ASN A 699 2.18 -33.19 19.88
N PHE A 700 1.28 -32.29 20.28
CA PHE A 700 0.79 -31.21 19.43
C PHE A 700 1.02 -29.80 19.98
N HIS A 701 1.47 -29.65 21.23
CA HIS A 701 1.73 -28.34 21.83
C HIS A 701 3.23 -28.09 22.04
N LEU A 702 3.60 -26.81 22.06
CA LEU A 702 4.99 -26.34 22.09
C LEU A 702 5.46 -26.03 23.51
N ILE A 703 6.77 -25.91 23.68
CA ILE A 703 7.37 -25.47 24.94
C ILE A 703 6.96 -24.02 25.19
N ASN A 704 6.54 -23.71 26.42
CA ASN A 704 6.09 -22.37 26.78
C ASN A 704 7.08 -21.26 26.35
N GLY A 705 6.56 -20.31 25.58
CA GLY A 705 7.27 -19.12 25.12
C GLY A 705 8.24 -19.35 23.96
N LYS A 706 8.31 -20.57 23.42
CA LYS A 706 9.10 -20.90 22.24
C LYS A 706 8.23 -21.02 21.00
N ASP A 707 8.80 -20.68 19.85
CA ASP A 707 8.17 -20.83 18.53
C ASP A 707 6.75 -20.21 18.49
N VAL A 708 6.60 -19.02 19.09
CA VAL A 708 5.32 -18.32 19.22
C VAL A 708 4.67 -18.08 17.86
N PHE A 709 5.49 -17.89 16.82
CA PHE A 709 5.05 -17.77 15.42
C PHE A 709 4.18 -18.96 14.99
N TRP A 710 4.57 -20.18 15.35
CA TRP A 710 3.79 -21.39 15.09
C TRP A 710 2.64 -21.59 16.06
N ALA A 711 2.84 -21.24 17.33
CA ALA A 711 1.86 -21.48 18.38
C ALA A 711 0.60 -20.60 18.21
N ARG A 712 0.75 -19.35 17.76
CA ARG A 712 -0.32 -18.34 17.71
C ARG A 712 -1.46 -18.64 16.73
N ASP A 713 -1.24 -19.53 15.78
CA ASP A 713 -2.19 -19.88 14.71
C ASP A 713 -2.12 -21.36 14.29
N ARG A 714 -1.46 -22.19 15.11
CA ARG A 714 -1.24 -23.63 14.86
C ARG A 714 -0.56 -23.95 13.53
N SER A 715 0.15 -22.98 12.93
CA SER A 715 0.76 -23.11 11.61
C SER A 715 1.88 -24.15 11.50
N ARG A 716 2.41 -24.68 12.62
CA ARG A 716 3.40 -25.79 12.61
C ARG A 716 2.93 -27.02 11.84
N LEU A 717 1.62 -27.25 11.77
CA LEU A 717 1.02 -28.39 11.07
C LEU A 717 0.90 -28.17 9.56
N SER A 718 1.21 -26.97 9.09
CA SER A 718 1.12 -26.54 7.70
C SER A 718 2.46 -26.02 7.18
N LYS A 719 2.61 -26.03 5.87
CA LYS A 719 3.69 -25.30 5.21
C LYS A 719 3.40 -23.81 5.21
N THR A 720 4.42 -22.97 5.39
CA THR A 720 4.28 -21.51 5.36
C THR A 720 4.84 -20.94 4.07
N ILE A 721 4.02 -20.15 3.38
CA ILE A 721 4.39 -19.43 2.16
C ILE A 721 4.23 -17.92 2.35
N VAL A 722 5.29 -17.18 2.02
CA VAL A 722 5.24 -15.72 1.95
C VAL A 722 5.08 -15.31 0.50
N VAL A 723 4.02 -14.58 0.18
CA VAL A 723 3.76 -14.02 -1.15
C VAL A 723 4.03 -12.52 -1.13
N VAL A 724 4.90 -12.05 -2.02
CA VAL A 724 5.27 -10.63 -2.12
C VAL A 724 4.79 -10.05 -3.45
N ASP A 725 4.10 -8.93 -3.40
CA ASP A 725 3.67 -8.15 -4.57
C ASP A 725 3.77 -6.64 -4.29
N HIS A 726 3.50 -5.79 -5.28
CA HIS A 726 3.62 -4.33 -5.17
C HIS A 726 2.68 -3.75 -4.10
N TYR A 727 1.44 -4.25 -4.05
CA TYR A 727 0.43 -3.87 -3.06
C TYR A 727 -0.64 -4.98 -2.98
N VAL A 728 -1.54 -4.90 -1.99
CA VAL A 728 -2.66 -5.84 -1.81
C VAL A 728 -3.47 -5.94 -3.12
N PRO A 729 -3.68 -7.15 -3.68
CA PRO A 729 -4.24 -7.31 -5.01
C PRO A 729 -5.66 -6.73 -5.14
N HIS A 730 -5.81 -5.72 -6.01
CA HIS A 730 -7.10 -5.20 -6.42
C HIS A 730 -7.69 -6.07 -7.53
N TYR A 731 -8.29 -7.20 -7.14
CA TYR A 731 -8.67 -8.27 -8.06
C TYR A 731 -9.72 -7.88 -9.12
N ASP A 732 -10.42 -6.77 -8.94
CA ASP A 732 -11.45 -6.23 -9.84
C ASP A 732 -10.93 -5.05 -10.72
N LYS A 733 -9.69 -4.59 -10.52
CA LYS A 733 -9.12 -3.43 -11.25
C LYS A 733 -8.16 -3.80 -12.37
N ASP A 734 -7.39 -4.88 -12.19
CA ASP A 734 -6.42 -5.32 -13.19
C ASP A 734 -6.17 -6.83 -13.19
N ALA A 735 -5.69 -7.34 -14.32
CA ALA A 735 -5.44 -8.77 -14.52
C ALA A 735 -4.37 -9.34 -13.59
N GLY A 736 -3.36 -8.54 -13.22
CA GLY A 736 -2.31 -8.96 -12.30
C GLY A 736 -2.85 -9.11 -10.88
N GLY A 737 -3.65 -8.15 -10.41
CA GLY A 737 -4.38 -8.24 -9.15
C GLY A 737 -5.28 -9.47 -9.09
N ARG A 738 -6.09 -9.72 -10.14
CA ARG A 738 -6.95 -10.92 -10.22
C ARG A 738 -6.14 -12.21 -10.12
N CYS A 739 -5.05 -12.30 -10.89
CA CYS A 739 -4.16 -13.45 -10.89
C CYS A 739 -3.59 -13.70 -9.49
N THR A 740 -2.93 -12.71 -8.87
CA THR A 740 -2.34 -12.83 -7.52
C THR A 740 -3.39 -13.26 -6.50
N PHE A 741 -4.58 -12.67 -6.51
CA PHE A 741 -5.67 -13.02 -5.60
C PHE A 741 -6.13 -14.48 -5.76
N GLN A 742 -6.31 -14.95 -7.01
CA GLN A 742 -6.69 -16.33 -7.28
C GLN A 742 -5.62 -17.33 -6.80
N TYR A 743 -4.33 -17.02 -6.98
CA TYR A 743 -3.24 -17.86 -6.45
C TYR A 743 -3.15 -17.85 -4.92
N LEU A 744 -3.41 -16.71 -4.27
CA LEU A 744 -3.51 -16.65 -2.80
C LEU A 744 -4.63 -17.58 -2.28
N LYS A 745 -5.80 -17.58 -2.92
CA LYS A 745 -6.89 -18.52 -2.60
C LYS A 745 -6.48 -19.97 -2.83
N LEU A 746 -5.76 -20.25 -3.91
CA LEU A 746 -5.26 -21.60 -4.21
C LEU A 746 -4.25 -22.08 -3.17
N PHE A 747 -3.34 -21.23 -2.71
CA PHE A 747 -2.42 -21.61 -1.63
C PHE A 747 -3.17 -21.90 -0.33
N ARG A 748 -4.20 -21.12 0.01
CA ARG A 748 -5.05 -21.42 1.17
C ARG A 748 -5.80 -22.74 1.02
N SER A 749 -6.35 -23.06 -0.17
CA SER A 749 -7.05 -24.33 -0.40
C SER A 749 -6.11 -25.54 -0.39
N LEU A 750 -4.82 -25.34 -0.66
CA LEU A 750 -3.75 -26.33 -0.50
C LEU A 750 -3.33 -26.56 0.97
N GLY A 751 -3.91 -25.81 1.93
CA GLY A 751 -3.62 -25.96 3.36
C GLY A 751 -2.39 -25.18 3.85
N PHE A 752 -1.87 -24.26 3.04
CA PHE A 752 -0.75 -23.40 3.46
C PHE A 752 -1.16 -22.39 4.52
N ASN A 753 -0.25 -22.11 5.44
CA ASN A 753 -0.23 -20.83 6.14
C ASN A 753 0.30 -19.76 5.17
N VAL A 754 -0.52 -18.78 4.83
CA VAL A 754 -0.20 -17.78 3.78
C VAL A 754 -0.02 -16.42 4.41
N ILE A 755 1.15 -15.83 4.17
CA ILE A 755 1.49 -14.47 4.56
C ILE A 755 1.65 -13.64 3.30
N PHE A 756 1.03 -12.48 3.25
CA PHE A 756 1.10 -11.55 2.13
C PHE A 756 1.82 -10.26 2.51
N ILE A 757 2.74 -9.83 1.64
CA ILE A 757 3.48 -8.57 1.77
C ILE A 757 3.21 -7.72 0.52
N GLY A 758 2.52 -6.59 0.72
CA GLY A 758 2.51 -5.51 -0.26
C GLY A 758 3.70 -4.59 0.00
N ASP A 759 4.54 -4.33 -1.01
CA ASP A 759 5.76 -3.50 -0.88
C ASP A 759 5.49 -2.06 -0.42
N ASN A 760 4.26 -1.57 -0.57
CA ASN A 760 3.83 -0.28 -0.02
C ASN A 760 3.44 -0.33 1.47
N PHE A 761 3.33 -1.52 2.07
CA PHE A 761 2.90 -1.80 3.44
C PHE A 761 1.59 -1.10 3.84
N TYR A 762 0.71 -0.84 2.86
CA TYR A 762 -0.53 -0.11 3.07
C TYR A 762 -1.74 -1.03 3.03
N ARG A 763 -2.73 -0.74 3.89
CA ARG A 763 -4.00 -1.47 4.00
C ARG A 763 -5.01 -0.93 3.00
N HIS A 764 -4.95 -1.40 1.76
CA HIS A 764 -6.00 -1.08 0.78
C HIS A 764 -7.28 -1.85 1.16
N GLU A 765 -8.32 -1.13 1.57
CA GLU A 765 -9.63 -1.69 1.88
C GLU A 765 -10.57 -1.55 0.66
N PRO A 766 -11.49 -2.51 0.43
CA PRO A 766 -11.81 -3.67 1.27
C PRO A 766 -10.85 -4.87 1.10
N TYR A 767 -9.93 -4.83 0.13
CA TYR A 767 -9.11 -5.98 -0.28
C TYR A 767 -8.29 -6.60 0.86
N THR A 768 -7.76 -5.78 1.79
CA THR A 768 -7.01 -6.25 2.96
C THR A 768 -7.91 -7.07 3.88
N SER A 769 -9.08 -6.53 4.23
CA SER A 769 -10.06 -7.21 5.07
C SER A 769 -10.58 -8.51 4.44
N GLU A 770 -10.65 -8.59 3.11
CA GLU A 770 -11.05 -9.80 2.39
C GLU A 770 -9.97 -10.88 2.45
N LEU A 771 -8.69 -10.54 2.23
CA LEU A 771 -7.59 -11.49 2.42
C LEU A 771 -7.53 -12.00 3.87
N GLN A 772 -7.69 -11.11 4.84
CA GLN A 772 -7.71 -11.45 6.26
C GLN A 772 -8.87 -12.37 6.63
N ALA A 773 -10.05 -12.20 6.01
CA ALA A 773 -11.19 -13.08 6.19
C ALA A 773 -10.95 -14.49 5.61
N LEU A 774 -10.14 -14.61 4.55
CA LEU A 774 -9.66 -15.89 4.01
C LEU A 774 -8.58 -16.58 4.88
N GLY A 775 -8.17 -15.91 5.97
CA GLY A 775 -7.12 -16.35 6.88
C GLY A 775 -5.71 -16.15 6.33
N ILE A 776 -5.52 -15.12 5.51
CA ILE A 776 -4.21 -14.68 5.02
C ILE A 776 -3.72 -13.54 5.92
N GLU A 777 -2.52 -13.69 6.50
CA GLU A 777 -1.91 -12.61 7.27
C GLU A 777 -1.31 -11.57 6.31
N VAL A 778 -1.82 -10.34 6.35
CA VAL A 778 -1.30 -9.23 5.54
C VAL A 778 -0.38 -8.35 6.38
N LEU A 779 0.91 -8.27 6.04
CA LEU A 779 1.86 -7.40 6.75
C LEU A 779 1.71 -5.95 6.27
N TYR A 780 1.36 -5.06 7.20
CA TYR A 780 1.13 -3.64 6.91
C TYR A 780 1.60 -2.73 8.05
N GLY A 781 1.86 -1.47 7.74
CA GLY A 781 2.23 -0.43 8.68
C GLY A 781 3.72 -0.06 8.67
N ASN A 782 4.02 1.06 9.34
CA ASN A 782 5.35 1.69 9.31
C ASN A 782 6.47 0.81 9.86
N ASN A 783 6.16 -0.07 10.83
CA ASN A 783 7.14 -0.96 11.42
C ASN A 783 7.70 -1.93 10.38
N TYR A 784 6.84 -2.63 9.64
CA TYR A 784 7.30 -3.55 8.58
C TYR A 784 8.00 -2.81 7.46
N SER A 785 7.49 -1.65 7.04
CA SER A 785 8.14 -0.84 5.99
C SER A 785 9.59 -0.50 6.31
N LYS A 786 9.92 -0.24 7.58
CA LYS A 786 11.29 0.09 8.02
C LYS A 786 12.13 -1.15 8.35
N ASN A 787 11.50 -2.24 8.79
CA ASN A 787 12.17 -3.36 9.44
C ASN A 787 11.91 -4.70 8.74
N ILE A 788 11.57 -4.71 7.45
CA ILE A 788 11.23 -5.96 6.76
C ILE A 788 12.38 -6.98 6.71
N GLU A 789 13.64 -6.53 6.56
CA GLU A 789 14.80 -7.42 6.64
C GLU A 789 14.95 -8.05 8.03
N GLN A 790 14.69 -7.27 9.08
CA GLN A 790 14.70 -7.79 10.44
C GLN A 790 13.58 -8.82 10.64
N TRP A 791 12.39 -8.60 10.07
CA TRP A 791 11.32 -9.59 10.10
C TRP A 791 11.71 -10.91 9.41
N PHE A 792 12.34 -10.86 8.23
CA PHE A 792 12.86 -12.06 7.56
C PHE A 792 13.95 -12.76 8.39
N LYS A 793 14.79 -11.99 9.08
CA LYS A 793 15.82 -12.54 9.98
C LYS A 793 15.23 -13.23 11.20
N GLU A 794 14.14 -12.69 11.76
CA GLU A 794 13.47 -13.24 12.95
C GLU A 794 12.56 -14.43 12.63
N ASN A 795 11.93 -14.43 11.46
CA ASN A 795 10.89 -15.41 11.11
C ASN A 795 11.31 -16.37 10.00
N GLY A 796 12.48 -16.19 9.40
CA GLY A 796 12.93 -16.92 8.23
C GLY A 796 13.06 -18.44 8.40
N GLU A 797 13.22 -18.91 9.64
CA GLU A 797 13.23 -20.34 9.96
C GLU A 797 11.87 -21.02 9.85
N TYR A 798 10.78 -20.25 9.94
CA TYR A 798 9.40 -20.76 9.86
C TYR A 798 8.87 -20.82 8.43
N LEU A 799 9.62 -20.29 7.46
CA LEU A 799 9.18 -20.15 6.08
C LEU A 799 9.65 -21.34 5.24
N ASP A 800 8.71 -22.00 4.56
CA ASP A 800 9.01 -23.08 3.63
C ASP A 800 9.15 -22.56 2.19
N TYR A 801 8.38 -21.53 1.83
CA TYR A 801 8.37 -20.95 0.47
C TYR A 801 8.33 -19.43 0.50
N VAL A 802 9.05 -18.80 -0.44
CA VAL A 802 8.96 -17.37 -0.73
C VAL A 802 8.58 -17.19 -2.19
N TYR A 803 7.40 -16.65 -2.42
CA TYR A 803 6.77 -16.47 -3.73
C TYR A 803 6.82 -14.99 -4.12
N LEU A 804 7.69 -14.64 -5.06
CA LEU A 804 7.96 -13.27 -5.45
C LEU A 804 7.28 -12.94 -6.77
N ASN A 805 6.50 -11.86 -6.79
CA ASN A 805 5.89 -11.32 -8.00
C ASN A 805 6.61 -10.04 -8.45
N ARG A 806 6.53 -9.77 -9.75
CA ARG A 806 6.97 -8.52 -10.43
C ARG A 806 8.46 -8.17 -10.29
N PRO A 807 9.18 -7.88 -11.38
CA PRO A 807 10.64 -7.72 -11.32
C PRO A 807 11.11 -6.56 -10.44
N HIS A 808 10.43 -5.40 -10.48
CA HIS A 808 10.80 -4.22 -9.68
C HIS A 808 10.53 -4.38 -8.18
N ILE A 809 9.71 -5.36 -7.79
CA ILE A 809 9.44 -5.69 -6.39
C ILE A 809 10.38 -6.80 -5.96
N ALA A 810 10.35 -7.93 -6.65
CA ALA A 810 11.12 -9.13 -6.33
C ALA A 810 12.62 -8.86 -6.11
N ILE A 811 13.22 -7.93 -6.87
CA ILE A 811 14.64 -7.57 -6.74
C ILE A 811 15.02 -7.02 -5.36
N LYS A 812 14.05 -6.41 -4.64
CA LYS A 812 14.25 -5.90 -3.28
C LYS A 812 14.27 -7.03 -2.23
N TYR A 813 13.61 -8.15 -2.52
CA TYR A 813 13.35 -9.22 -1.56
C TYR A 813 14.19 -10.47 -1.78
N ILE A 814 14.60 -10.76 -3.01
CA ILE A 814 15.21 -12.07 -3.34
C ILE A 814 16.52 -12.33 -2.58
N ASP A 815 17.39 -11.33 -2.49
CA ASP A 815 18.69 -11.47 -1.81
C ASP A 815 18.49 -11.55 -0.29
N MET A 816 17.52 -10.79 0.24
CA MET A 816 17.12 -10.82 1.64
C MET A 816 16.51 -12.18 2.03
N ALA A 817 15.58 -12.70 1.22
CA ALA A 817 14.98 -14.01 1.43
C ALA A 817 16.03 -15.12 1.37
N ARG A 818 16.96 -15.06 0.41
CA ARG A 818 18.04 -16.05 0.29
C ARG A 818 19.03 -16.00 1.46
N LYS A 819 19.29 -14.80 1.98
CA LYS A 819 20.22 -14.58 3.11
C LYS A 819 19.67 -15.08 4.44
N HIS A 820 18.37 -14.90 4.68
CA HIS A 820 17.77 -15.09 6.00
C HIS A 820 16.84 -16.29 6.13
N THR A 821 16.55 -17.00 5.04
CA THR A 821 15.64 -18.16 5.03
C THR A 821 16.28 -19.36 4.34
N GLN A 822 15.78 -20.56 4.65
CA GLN A 822 16.04 -21.78 3.86
C GLN A 822 14.88 -22.12 2.91
N ALA A 823 13.93 -21.19 2.77
CA ALA A 823 12.73 -21.38 1.98
C ALA A 823 13.07 -21.56 0.49
N LYS A 824 12.26 -22.36 -0.20
CA LYS A 824 12.31 -22.45 -1.66
C LYS A 824 11.79 -21.15 -2.26
N ILE A 825 12.63 -20.46 -3.03
CA ILE A 825 12.27 -19.19 -3.67
C ILE A 825 11.66 -19.47 -5.04
N ILE A 826 10.41 -19.06 -5.21
CA ILE A 826 9.67 -19.15 -6.46
C ILE A 826 9.49 -17.73 -7.00
N TYR A 827 9.92 -17.49 -8.23
CA TYR A 827 9.69 -16.21 -8.89
C TYR A 827 8.62 -16.34 -9.96
N PHE A 828 7.53 -15.59 -9.83
CA PHE A 828 6.45 -15.54 -10.82
C PHE A 828 6.66 -14.37 -11.77
N GLY A 829 7.31 -14.66 -12.90
CA GLY A 829 7.50 -13.75 -14.02
C GLY A 829 6.24 -13.70 -14.88
N LEU A 830 5.19 -13.01 -14.40
CA LEU A 830 3.92 -12.83 -15.10
C LEU A 830 4.13 -12.39 -16.56
N ASP A 831 4.87 -11.31 -16.78
CA ASP A 831 5.22 -10.83 -18.12
C ASP A 831 6.69 -10.44 -18.20
N LEU A 832 7.32 -10.73 -19.35
CA LEU A 832 8.70 -10.36 -19.62
C LEU A 832 8.77 -8.89 -20.07
N HIS A 833 9.12 -8.00 -19.14
CA HIS A 833 9.18 -6.57 -19.36
C HIS A 833 10.19 -6.23 -20.47
N TYR A 834 11.36 -6.86 -20.46
CA TYR A 834 12.37 -6.60 -21.49
C TYR A 834 11.85 -6.89 -22.90
N LEU A 835 11.07 -7.97 -23.04
CA LEU A 835 10.53 -8.41 -24.33
C LEU A 835 9.44 -7.45 -24.80
N ARG A 836 8.56 -7.01 -23.89
CA ARG A 836 7.53 -6.02 -24.19
C ARG A 836 8.15 -4.70 -24.67
N GLU A 837 9.14 -4.18 -23.94
CA GLU A 837 9.82 -2.93 -24.30
C GLU A 837 10.61 -3.08 -25.62
N LEU A 838 11.25 -4.22 -25.86
CA LEU A 838 11.97 -4.49 -27.11
C LEU A 838 11.02 -4.47 -28.32
N ARG A 839 9.86 -5.12 -28.21
CA ARG A 839 8.86 -5.13 -29.29
C ARG A 839 8.22 -3.76 -29.49
N ASN A 840 8.03 -3.01 -28.42
CA ASN A 840 7.57 -1.63 -28.53
C ASN A 840 8.60 -0.75 -29.27
N TYR A 841 9.90 -0.94 -28.98
CA TYR A 841 10.96 -0.34 -29.78
C TYR A 841 10.91 -0.76 -31.25
N GLU A 842 10.65 -2.03 -31.56
CA GLU A 842 10.55 -2.50 -32.94
C GLU A 842 9.45 -1.78 -33.75
N VAL A 843 8.38 -1.33 -33.07
CA VAL A 843 7.26 -0.59 -33.67
C VAL A 843 7.48 0.92 -33.65
N GLU A 844 7.70 1.53 -32.47
CA GLU A 844 7.83 2.99 -32.30
C GLU A 844 9.20 3.52 -32.77
N LYS A 845 10.21 2.65 -32.92
CA LYS A 845 11.62 2.98 -33.22
C LYS A 845 12.23 4.01 -32.26
N ASN A 846 11.76 4.05 -31.01
CA ASN A 846 12.25 4.95 -29.96
C ASN A 846 13.40 4.33 -29.17
N GLU A 847 14.62 4.86 -29.34
CA GLU A 847 15.84 4.37 -28.67
C GLU A 847 15.77 4.30 -27.13
N GLU A 848 14.93 5.12 -26.48
CA GLU A 848 14.74 5.02 -25.02
C GLU A 848 14.14 3.67 -24.59
N LEU A 849 13.25 3.10 -25.42
CA LEU A 849 12.64 1.79 -25.18
C LEU A 849 13.66 0.67 -25.33
N LEU A 850 14.59 0.77 -26.29
CA LEU A 850 15.68 -0.20 -26.44
C LEU A 850 16.61 -0.19 -25.23
N LYS A 851 16.93 1.01 -24.72
CA LYS A 851 17.72 1.14 -23.49
C LYS A 851 16.97 0.55 -22.29
N SER A 852 15.69 0.89 -22.13
CA SER A 852 14.85 0.34 -21.05
C SER A 852 14.73 -1.18 -21.12
N SER A 853 14.57 -1.76 -22.32
CA SER A 853 14.55 -3.19 -22.54
C SER A 853 15.85 -3.86 -22.04
N LYS A 854 17.02 -3.31 -22.37
CA LYS A 854 18.31 -3.84 -21.90
C LYS A 854 18.44 -3.80 -20.37
N GLU A 855 17.94 -2.74 -19.74
CA GLU A 855 17.91 -2.59 -18.28
C GLU A 855 16.99 -3.62 -17.63
N TRP A 856 15.76 -3.78 -18.14
CA TRP A 856 14.82 -4.81 -17.68
C TRP A 856 15.38 -6.22 -17.84
N LYS A 857 16.03 -6.51 -18.97
CA LYS A 857 16.63 -7.82 -19.22
C LYS A 857 17.64 -8.17 -18.13
N LYS A 858 18.46 -7.20 -17.70
CA LYS A 858 19.43 -7.39 -16.62
C LYS A 858 18.74 -7.75 -15.30
N ILE A 859 17.69 -7.02 -14.93
CA ILE A 859 16.95 -7.24 -13.68
C ILE A 859 16.24 -8.60 -13.70
N GLU A 860 15.49 -8.88 -14.76
CA GLU A 860 14.71 -10.12 -14.90
C GLU A 860 15.62 -11.35 -14.94
N PHE A 861 16.74 -11.30 -15.66
CA PHE A 861 17.67 -12.43 -15.73
C PHE A 861 18.43 -12.65 -14.41
N ASP A 862 18.72 -11.60 -13.65
CA ASP A 862 19.27 -11.75 -12.29
C ASP A 862 18.27 -12.49 -11.40
N LEU A 863 16.99 -12.12 -11.43
CA LEU A 863 15.92 -12.80 -10.69
C LEU A 863 15.76 -14.26 -11.10
N PHE A 864 15.69 -14.55 -12.40
CA PHE A 864 15.61 -15.92 -12.92
C PHE A 864 16.80 -16.78 -12.47
N SER A 865 18.00 -16.19 -12.45
CA SER A 865 19.21 -16.90 -12.02
C SER A 865 19.16 -17.26 -10.53
N LYS A 866 18.61 -16.37 -9.69
CA LYS A 866 18.56 -16.51 -8.23
C LYS A 866 17.39 -17.34 -7.72
N ALA A 867 16.28 -17.42 -8.45
CA ALA A 867 15.10 -18.21 -8.07
C ALA A 867 15.35 -19.72 -8.18
N ASP A 868 14.73 -20.53 -7.32
CA ASP A 868 14.81 -21.99 -7.38
C ASP A 868 13.85 -22.55 -8.44
N VAL A 869 12.68 -21.93 -8.56
CA VAL A 869 11.65 -22.24 -9.58
C VAL A 869 11.17 -20.95 -10.20
N ILE A 870 10.92 -21.00 -11.51
CA ILE A 870 10.35 -19.88 -12.26
C ILE A 870 8.95 -20.28 -12.71
N HIS A 871 7.96 -19.48 -12.34
CA HIS A 871 6.62 -19.57 -12.92
C HIS A 871 6.47 -18.46 -13.96
N VAL A 872 5.78 -18.77 -15.05
CA VAL A 872 5.39 -17.81 -16.09
C VAL A 872 3.96 -18.07 -16.53
N VAL A 873 3.31 -17.09 -17.13
CA VAL A 873 2.00 -17.28 -17.79
C VAL A 873 2.20 -17.27 -19.30
N GLY A 874 2.23 -18.46 -19.90
CA GLY A 874 2.35 -18.66 -21.34
C GLY A 874 3.42 -19.68 -21.72
N SER A 875 3.09 -20.50 -22.73
CA SER A 875 4.01 -21.48 -23.30
C SER A 875 5.18 -20.83 -24.04
N TYR A 876 4.97 -19.63 -24.58
CA TYR A 876 6.01 -18.87 -25.28
C TYR A 876 7.11 -18.43 -24.32
N GLU A 877 6.75 -17.77 -23.22
CA GLU A 877 7.66 -17.35 -22.15
C GLU A 877 8.38 -18.56 -21.54
N GLN A 878 7.67 -19.66 -21.31
CA GLN A 878 8.26 -20.90 -20.81
C GLN A 878 9.36 -21.40 -21.76
N ASN A 879 9.05 -21.55 -23.05
CA ASN A 879 10.01 -22.03 -24.04
C ASN A 879 11.22 -21.10 -24.17
N LEU A 880 10.99 -19.79 -24.19
CA LEU A 880 12.05 -18.79 -24.29
C LEU A 880 13.01 -18.86 -23.10
N LEU A 881 12.46 -18.90 -21.87
CA LEU A 881 13.29 -19.01 -20.67
C LEU A 881 13.95 -20.39 -20.55
N GLN A 882 13.32 -21.45 -21.03
CA GLN A 882 13.92 -22.79 -21.01
C GLN A 882 15.13 -22.89 -21.95
N GLN A 883 15.15 -22.15 -23.06
CA GLN A 883 16.32 -22.05 -23.93
C GLN A 883 17.46 -21.28 -23.27
N GLU A 884 17.16 -20.18 -22.58
CA GLU A 884 18.15 -19.35 -21.88
C GLU A 884 18.67 -20.01 -20.60
N PHE A 885 17.81 -20.77 -19.90
CA PHE A 885 18.14 -21.49 -18.67
C PHE A 885 17.80 -22.99 -18.75
N PRO A 886 18.57 -23.79 -19.52
CA PRO A 886 18.23 -25.20 -19.80
C PRO A 886 18.06 -26.09 -18.56
N ASN A 887 18.73 -25.74 -17.46
CA ASN A 887 18.74 -26.54 -16.23
C ASN A 887 17.80 -25.99 -15.13
N LYS A 888 17.10 -24.87 -15.37
CA LYS A 888 16.14 -24.32 -14.40
C LYS A 888 14.78 -24.98 -14.56
N ILE A 889 14.04 -25.08 -13.46
CA ILE A 889 12.64 -25.53 -13.46
C ILE A 889 11.77 -24.33 -13.82
N ILE A 890 11.08 -24.42 -14.96
CA ILE A 890 10.20 -23.36 -15.47
C ILE A 890 8.81 -23.94 -15.74
N ARG A 891 7.78 -23.41 -15.09
CA ARG A 891 6.38 -23.85 -15.24
C ARG A 891 5.55 -22.81 -15.96
N ASN A 892 4.70 -23.29 -16.87
CA ASN A 892 3.62 -22.50 -17.44
C ASN A 892 2.38 -22.66 -16.56
N LEU A 893 1.93 -21.56 -15.99
CA LEU A 893 0.73 -21.48 -15.16
C LEU A 893 -0.40 -20.75 -15.90
N PRO A 894 -1.69 -21.09 -15.63
CA PRO A 894 -2.80 -20.34 -16.19
C PRO A 894 -2.83 -18.92 -15.61
N LEU A 895 -3.14 -17.94 -16.47
CA LEU A 895 -3.30 -16.55 -16.05
C LEU A 895 -4.53 -16.35 -15.15
N PHE A 896 -5.63 -17.04 -15.47
CA PHE A 896 -6.87 -17.04 -14.71
C PHE A 896 -7.32 -18.48 -14.47
N MET A 897 -8.00 -18.67 -13.34
CA MET A 897 -8.66 -19.92 -12.99
C MET A 897 -10.17 -19.70 -12.99
N PHE A 898 -10.89 -20.45 -13.81
CA PHE A 898 -12.35 -20.49 -13.88
C PHE A 898 -12.86 -21.77 -13.21
N ASN A 899 -13.98 -21.66 -12.51
CA ASN A 899 -14.71 -22.78 -11.94
C ASN A 899 -15.70 -23.38 -12.96
N ASP A 900 -16.28 -24.54 -12.63
CA ASP A 900 -17.20 -25.23 -13.54
C ASP A 900 -18.46 -24.40 -13.86
N GLU A 901 -18.96 -23.59 -12.93
CA GLU A 901 -20.13 -22.72 -13.14
C GLU A 901 -19.84 -21.57 -14.12
N GLU A 902 -18.64 -20.98 -14.06
CA GLU A 902 -18.15 -19.95 -14.98
C GLU A 902 -17.91 -20.51 -16.39
N ILE A 903 -17.65 -21.82 -16.50
CA ILE A 903 -17.42 -22.52 -17.76
C ILE A 903 -18.75 -23.02 -18.34
N ASP A 904 -19.68 -23.50 -17.53
CA ASP A 904 -20.96 -24.06 -17.96
C ASP A 904 -22.06 -22.99 -18.11
N ILE A 905 -21.68 -21.79 -18.57
CA ILE A 905 -22.63 -20.70 -18.79
C ILE A 905 -23.58 -20.99 -19.96
N GLU A 906 -24.88 -20.79 -19.73
CA GLU A 906 -25.88 -20.77 -20.79
C GLU A 906 -25.72 -19.50 -21.62
N ASN A 907 -25.30 -19.70 -22.86
CA ASN A 907 -24.97 -18.62 -23.77
C ASN A 907 -26.02 -18.47 -24.87
N LYS A 908 -26.24 -17.24 -25.32
CA LYS A 908 -27.15 -16.95 -26.42
C LYS A 908 -26.77 -17.73 -27.68
N SER A 909 -27.78 -18.23 -28.39
CA SER A 909 -27.60 -18.85 -29.71
C SER A 909 -27.05 -17.85 -30.74
N PHE A 910 -26.50 -18.36 -31.84
CA PHE A 910 -25.98 -17.55 -32.95
C PHE A 910 -26.96 -16.47 -33.42
N ASP A 911 -28.24 -16.81 -33.59
CA ASP A 911 -29.27 -15.91 -34.13
C ASP A 911 -29.61 -14.76 -33.19
N SER A 912 -29.44 -14.98 -31.88
CA SER A 912 -29.68 -13.98 -30.82
C SER A 912 -28.47 -13.07 -30.56
N ARG A 913 -27.37 -13.26 -31.28
CA ARG A 913 -26.16 -12.44 -31.21
C ARG A 913 -26.02 -11.59 -32.45
N GLU A 914 -25.37 -10.44 -32.32
CA GLU A 914 -25.03 -9.56 -33.44
C GLU A 914 -23.76 -8.75 -33.14
N ASN A 915 -23.12 -8.15 -34.15
CA ASN A 915 -22.02 -7.20 -33.99
C ASN A 915 -20.68 -7.81 -33.54
N ILE A 916 -19.67 -6.95 -33.49
CA ILE A 916 -18.27 -7.27 -33.16
C ILE A 916 -17.86 -6.51 -31.90
N LEU A 917 -17.06 -7.15 -31.05
CA LEU A 917 -16.58 -6.61 -29.78
C LEU A 917 -15.04 -6.54 -29.73
N PHE A 918 -14.51 -5.47 -29.18
CA PHE A 918 -13.14 -5.36 -28.68
C PHE A 918 -13.19 -4.94 -27.20
N VAL A 919 -12.40 -5.64 -26.37
CA VAL A 919 -12.25 -5.34 -24.94
C VAL A 919 -10.79 -4.99 -24.63
N GLY A 920 -10.56 -3.88 -23.92
CA GLY A 920 -9.25 -3.56 -23.37
C GLY A 920 -9.12 -2.14 -22.81
N GLY A 921 -8.44 -2.02 -21.66
CA GLY A 921 -8.09 -0.72 -21.08
C GLY A 921 -7.02 0.02 -21.89
N PHE A 922 -7.19 1.31 -22.10
CA PHE A 922 -6.32 2.11 -22.98
C PHE A 922 -5.09 2.70 -22.30
N ASN A 923 -4.89 2.40 -21.02
CA ASN A 923 -3.60 2.62 -20.36
C ASN A 923 -2.50 1.69 -20.93
N HIS A 924 -2.89 0.63 -21.65
CA HIS A 924 -2.00 -0.30 -22.32
C HIS A 924 -1.89 0.04 -23.81
N LYS A 925 -0.74 0.60 -24.23
CA LYS A 925 -0.52 1.12 -25.60
C LYS A 925 -0.86 0.14 -26.74
N PRO A 926 -0.59 -1.18 -26.65
CA PRO A 926 -1.02 -2.13 -27.69
C PRO A 926 -2.52 -2.09 -28.02
N ASN A 927 -3.38 -1.76 -27.04
CA ASN A 927 -4.82 -1.68 -27.28
C ASN A 927 -5.18 -0.46 -28.14
N TYR A 928 -4.54 0.67 -27.87
CA TYR A 928 -4.69 1.89 -28.66
C TYR A 928 -4.28 1.64 -30.12
N ASP A 929 -3.09 1.06 -30.31
CA ASP A 929 -2.56 0.72 -31.63
C ASP A 929 -3.46 -0.25 -32.40
N GLY A 930 -3.88 -1.34 -31.75
CA GLY A 930 -4.71 -2.36 -32.37
C GLY A 930 -6.09 -1.86 -32.78
N VAL A 931 -6.73 -1.01 -31.96
CA VAL A 931 -8.02 -0.40 -32.30
C VAL A 931 -7.89 0.52 -33.51
N LEU A 932 -6.86 1.36 -33.56
CA LEU A 932 -6.64 2.24 -34.71
C LEU A 932 -6.33 1.47 -35.98
N TRP A 933 -5.50 0.44 -35.90
CA TRP A 933 -5.22 -0.43 -37.05
C TRP A 933 -6.50 -1.11 -37.55
N PHE A 934 -7.31 -1.67 -36.64
CA PHE A 934 -8.57 -2.29 -37.00
C PHE A 934 -9.56 -1.31 -37.63
N VAL A 935 -9.74 -0.14 -37.05
CA VAL A 935 -10.70 0.86 -37.56
C VAL A 935 -10.27 1.44 -38.91
N ASN A 936 -8.97 1.65 -39.12
CA ASN A 936 -8.46 2.30 -40.33
C ASN A 936 -8.26 1.34 -41.50
N GLU A 937 -7.85 0.10 -41.25
CA GLU A 937 -7.45 -0.83 -42.32
C GLU A 937 -8.37 -2.04 -42.48
N ILE A 938 -9.07 -2.48 -41.42
CA ILE A 938 -9.83 -3.75 -41.42
C ILE A 938 -11.34 -3.49 -41.47
N PHE A 939 -11.84 -2.64 -40.58
CA PHE A 939 -13.25 -2.34 -40.43
C PHE A 939 -13.91 -1.74 -41.69
N PRO A 940 -13.23 -0.91 -42.53
CA PRO A 940 -13.85 -0.42 -43.76
C PRO A 940 -14.28 -1.55 -44.72
N ASN A 941 -13.48 -2.62 -44.81
CA ASN A 941 -13.81 -3.79 -45.64
C ASN A 941 -15.00 -4.56 -45.05
N ILE A 942 -15.02 -4.74 -43.72
CA ILE A 942 -16.13 -5.40 -43.01
C ILE A 942 -17.42 -4.59 -43.19
N LEU A 943 -17.36 -3.26 -43.02
CA LEU A 943 -18.51 -2.38 -43.14
C LEU A 943 -19.05 -2.33 -44.58
N SER A 944 -18.16 -2.44 -45.58
CA SER A 944 -18.56 -2.56 -46.99
C SER A 944 -19.38 -3.83 -47.25
N ALA A 945 -18.96 -4.96 -46.66
CA ALA A 945 -19.69 -6.23 -46.75
C ALA A 945 -20.95 -6.28 -45.86
N LYS A 946 -20.94 -5.58 -44.72
CA LYS A 946 -21.99 -5.59 -43.69
C LYS A 946 -22.35 -4.16 -43.23
N PRO A 947 -23.18 -3.41 -43.99
CA PRO A 947 -23.41 -1.98 -43.72
C PRO A 947 -24.03 -1.62 -42.36
N ASN A 948 -24.74 -2.56 -41.72
CA ASN A 948 -25.42 -2.35 -40.45
C ASN A 948 -24.63 -2.87 -39.23
N ILE A 949 -23.44 -3.46 -39.44
CA ILE A 949 -22.66 -4.03 -38.36
C ILE A 949 -22.15 -2.92 -37.43
N LYS A 950 -22.16 -3.19 -36.12
CA LYS A 950 -21.54 -2.34 -35.13
C LYS A 950 -20.25 -2.96 -34.61
N PHE A 951 -19.30 -2.09 -34.27
CA PHE A 951 -18.08 -2.43 -33.58
C PHE A 951 -18.08 -1.76 -32.20
N TYR A 952 -18.15 -2.56 -31.14
CA TYR A 952 -18.11 -2.10 -29.76
C TYR A 952 -16.68 -2.09 -29.25
N ILE A 953 -16.23 -0.94 -28.75
CA ILE A 953 -14.94 -0.72 -28.12
C ILE A 953 -15.20 -0.46 -26.63
N VAL A 954 -14.90 -1.48 -25.81
CA VAL A 954 -15.20 -1.48 -24.37
C VAL A 954 -13.89 -1.49 -23.57
N GLY A 955 -13.75 -0.56 -22.62
CA GLY A 955 -12.58 -0.52 -21.76
C GLY A 955 -12.31 0.83 -21.12
N SER A 956 -11.65 0.81 -19.97
CA SER A 956 -11.34 2.00 -19.17
C SER A 956 -10.35 2.96 -19.85
N ASN A 957 -10.50 4.25 -19.56
CA ASN A 957 -9.58 5.34 -19.92
C ASN A 957 -9.29 5.51 -21.43
N PRO A 958 -10.28 5.41 -22.33
CA PRO A 958 -10.04 5.67 -23.76
C PRO A 958 -9.55 7.11 -23.97
N PRO A 959 -8.42 7.33 -24.68
CA PRO A 959 -7.96 8.67 -24.99
C PRO A 959 -8.91 9.38 -25.98
N ASN A 960 -8.80 10.71 -26.06
CA ASN A 960 -9.76 11.56 -26.78
C ASN A 960 -9.90 11.21 -28.27
N ASP A 961 -8.83 10.75 -28.90
CA ASP A 961 -8.79 10.26 -30.28
C ASP A 961 -9.57 8.95 -30.46
N ILE A 962 -9.45 8.00 -29.54
CA ILE A 962 -10.29 6.79 -29.51
C ILE A 962 -11.75 7.17 -29.28
N MET A 963 -12.03 8.07 -28.33
CA MET A 963 -13.38 8.58 -28.10
C MET A 963 -13.98 9.25 -29.35
N ALA A 964 -13.14 9.92 -30.15
CA ALA A 964 -13.56 10.56 -31.40
C ALA A 964 -13.92 9.57 -32.52
N LEU A 965 -13.57 8.27 -32.39
CA LEU A 965 -14.00 7.22 -33.34
C LEU A 965 -15.49 6.89 -33.22
N ASN A 966 -16.16 7.34 -32.16
CA ASN A 966 -17.56 7.05 -31.90
C ASN A 966 -18.46 7.56 -33.06
N SER A 967 -19.23 6.65 -33.65
CA SER A 967 -20.05 6.88 -34.84
C SER A 967 -21.29 5.98 -34.83
N LYS A 968 -22.06 5.96 -35.92
CA LYS A 968 -23.22 5.06 -36.05
C LYS A 968 -22.83 3.58 -35.97
N ASN A 969 -21.65 3.22 -36.50
CA ASN A 969 -21.18 1.85 -36.63
C ASN A 969 -20.03 1.52 -35.67
N ILE A 970 -19.46 2.50 -34.96
CA ILE A 970 -18.40 2.30 -33.97
C ILE A 970 -18.88 2.89 -32.65
N ILE A 971 -18.99 2.08 -31.60
CA ILE A 971 -19.50 2.48 -30.28
C ILE A 971 -18.37 2.40 -29.26
N VAL A 972 -17.95 3.54 -28.72
CA VAL A 972 -16.92 3.61 -27.67
C VAL A 972 -17.59 3.87 -26.33
N THR A 973 -17.52 2.91 -25.41
CA THR A 973 -18.28 2.97 -24.15
C THR A 973 -17.50 3.62 -23.00
N GLY A 974 -16.17 3.49 -23.00
CA GLY A 974 -15.36 3.72 -21.82
C GLY A 974 -15.48 2.58 -20.80
N TYR A 975 -15.27 2.91 -19.52
CA TYR A 975 -15.45 1.95 -18.42
C TYR A 975 -16.91 1.50 -18.32
N VAL A 976 -17.12 0.21 -18.09
CA VAL A 976 -18.44 -0.40 -17.89
C VAL A 976 -18.38 -1.32 -16.66
N THR A 977 -19.53 -1.58 -16.04
CA THR A 977 -19.63 -2.57 -14.96
C THR A 977 -19.36 -3.98 -15.48
N GLU A 978 -18.97 -4.89 -14.60
CA GLU A 978 -18.72 -6.30 -14.95
C GLU A 978 -19.96 -6.97 -15.55
N GLU A 979 -21.14 -6.76 -14.94
CA GLU A 979 -22.43 -7.22 -15.48
C GLU A 979 -22.65 -6.75 -16.93
N LYS A 980 -22.30 -5.50 -17.22
CA LYS A 980 -22.44 -4.92 -18.55
C LYS A 980 -21.42 -5.49 -19.53
N LEU A 981 -20.19 -5.75 -19.08
CA LEU A 981 -19.16 -6.43 -19.87
C LEU A 981 -19.60 -7.86 -20.23
N MET A 982 -20.13 -8.61 -19.27
CA MET A 982 -20.68 -9.96 -19.51
C MET A 982 -21.83 -9.93 -20.51
N GLN A 983 -22.69 -8.92 -20.43
CA GLN A 983 -23.72 -8.70 -21.44
C GLN A 983 -23.11 -8.49 -22.84
N TYR A 984 -22.03 -7.71 -22.99
CA TYR A 984 -21.38 -7.54 -24.29
C TYR A 984 -20.83 -8.85 -24.85
N TYR A 985 -20.19 -9.68 -24.02
CA TYR A 985 -19.75 -11.01 -24.44
C TYR A 985 -20.93 -11.92 -24.84
N SER A 986 -22.07 -11.83 -24.15
CA SER A 986 -23.27 -12.60 -24.50
C SER A 986 -23.96 -12.11 -25.78
N ASP A 987 -23.96 -10.80 -26.02
CA ASP A 987 -24.68 -10.16 -27.13
C ASP A 987 -23.88 -10.18 -28.45
N CYS A 988 -22.54 -10.11 -28.38
CA CYS A 988 -21.69 -10.01 -29.56
C CYS A 988 -21.42 -11.38 -30.21
N ARG A 989 -21.35 -11.40 -31.56
CA ARG A 989 -21.01 -12.63 -32.32
C ARG A 989 -19.52 -12.92 -32.29
N ILE A 990 -18.69 -11.90 -32.47
CA ILE A 990 -17.26 -12.08 -32.66
C ILE A 990 -16.51 -11.13 -31.75
N VAL A 991 -15.49 -11.64 -31.05
CA VAL A 991 -14.48 -10.81 -30.40
C VAL A 991 -13.27 -10.67 -31.32
N VAL A 992 -12.82 -9.45 -31.54
CA VAL A 992 -11.60 -9.17 -32.32
C VAL A 992 -10.47 -8.71 -31.41
N VAL A 993 -9.29 -9.29 -31.60
CA VAL A 993 -8.07 -8.93 -30.87
C VAL A 993 -6.94 -8.59 -31.85
N PRO A 994 -6.95 -7.37 -32.42
CA PRO A 994 -6.06 -6.93 -33.51
C PRO A 994 -4.72 -6.38 -33.00
N LEU A 995 -4.01 -7.10 -32.13
CA LEU A 995 -2.77 -6.60 -31.53
C LEU A 995 -1.58 -6.80 -32.47
N ARG A 996 -0.79 -5.75 -32.74
CA ARG A 996 0.41 -5.86 -33.59
C ARG A 996 1.70 -6.08 -32.80
N TYR A 997 1.70 -5.73 -31.52
CA TYR A 997 2.80 -5.95 -30.58
C TYR A 997 2.27 -6.17 -29.16
N GLY A 998 3.12 -6.68 -28.28
CA GLY A 998 2.77 -7.09 -26.91
C GLY A 998 3.63 -8.28 -26.48
N ALA A 999 3.47 -8.74 -25.23
CA ALA A 999 4.10 -9.94 -24.69
C ALA A 999 3.15 -10.58 -23.65
N GLY A 1000 3.38 -11.83 -23.24
CA GLY A 1000 2.54 -12.55 -22.28
C GLY A 1000 1.21 -13.03 -22.84
N VAL A 1001 0.46 -13.80 -22.05
CA VAL A 1001 -0.91 -14.20 -22.37
C VAL A 1001 -1.87 -13.01 -22.26
N LYS A 1002 -2.77 -12.87 -23.24
CA LYS A 1002 -3.70 -11.73 -23.30
C LYS A 1002 -4.97 -12.08 -22.54
N GLY A 1003 -5.16 -11.50 -21.35
CA GLY A 1003 -6.33 -11.76 -20.51
C GLY A 1003 -7.67 -11.63 -21.24
N LYS A 1004 -7.80 -10.65 -22.14
CA LYS A 1004 -9.01 -10.46 -22.98
C LYS A 1004 -9.35 -11.65 -23.89
N VAL A 1005 -8.33 -12.40 -24.35
CA VAL A 1005 -8.53 -13.56 -25.21
C VAL A 1005 -9.03 -14.71 -24.36
N VAL A 1006 -8.42 -14.92 -23.20
CA VAL A 1006 -8.84 -15.93 -22.22
C VAL A 1006 -10.28 -15.65 -21.75
N GLU A 1007 -10.59 -14.40 -21.41
CA GLU A 1007 -11.93 -13.99 -20.96
C GLU A 1007 -13.00 -14.13 -22.05
N ALA A 1008 -12.72 -13.71 -23.29
CA ALA A 1008 -13.65 -13.93 -24.40
C ALA A 1008 -13.88 -15.44 -24.67
N THR A 1009 -12.83 -16.25 -24.51
CA THR A 1009 -12.91 -17.71 -24.69
C THR A 1009 -13.74 -18.34 -23.57
N SER A 1010 -13.61 -17.89 -22.32
CA SER A 1010 -14.46 -18.36 -21.20
C SER A 1010 -15.93 -18.01 -21.39
N HIS A 1011 -16.22 -16.99 -22.21
CA HIS A 1011 -17.57 -16.61 -22.57
C HIS A 1011 -18.10 -17.29 -23.85
N HIS A 1012 -17.40 -18.32 -24.34
CA HIS A 1012 -17.72 -19.08 -25.55
C HIS A 1012 -17.92 -18.22 -26.81
N VAL A 1013 -17.28 -17.05 -26.87
CA VAL A 1013 -17.37 -16.16 -28.03
C VAL A 1013 -16.23 -16.48 -28.99
N PRO A 1014 -16.51 -16.80 -30.27
CA PRO A 1014 -15.47 -17.00 -31.26
C PRO A 1014 -14.58 -15.76 -31.44
N ILE A 1015 -13.27 -16.00 -31.60
CA ILE A 1015 -12.24 -14.97 -31.63
C ILE A 1015 -11.54 -14.94 -32.98
N VAL A 1016 -11.36 -13.74 -33.52
CA VAL A 1016 -10.40 -13.45 -34.60
C VAL A 1016 -9.28 -12.59 -34.04
N THR A 1017 -8.04 -13.05 -34.15
CA THR A 1017 -6.88 -12.38 -33.56
C THR A 1017 -5.65 -12.46 -34.46
N THR A 1018 -4.54 -11.87 -34.01
CA THR A 1018 -3.24 -11.92 -34.68
C THR A 1018 -2.34 -12.99 -34.03
N PRO A 1019 -1.20 -13.35 -34.65
CA PRO A 1019 -0.20 -14.19 -33.99
C PRO A 1019 0.25 -13.64 -32.63
N ILE A 1020 0.32 -12.31 -32.50
CA ILE A 1020 0.64 -11.66 -31.22
C ILE A 1020 -0.50 -11.82 -30.21
N GLY A 1021 -1.76 -11.70 -30.62
CA GLY A 1021 -2.89 -11.86 -29.70
C GLY A 1021 -3.05 -13.28 -29.16
N SER A 1022 -2.68 -14.30 -29.95
CA SER A 1022 -2.72 -15.73 -29.57
C SER A 1022 -1.47 -16.23 -28.85
N GLU A 1023 -0.39 -15.45 -28.83
CA GLU A 1023 0.89 -15.84 -28.22
C GLU A 1023 0.76 -16.25 -26.74
N GLY A 1024 1.47 -17.33 -26.38
CA GLY A 1024 1.50 -17.89 -25.02
C GLY A 1024 0.37 -18.88 -24.75
N LEU A 1025 -0.68 -18.92 -25.57
CA LEU A 1025 -1.76 -19.90 -25.49
C LEU A 1025 -1.35 -21.22 -26.19
N ILE A 1026 -1.69 -22.36 -25.62
CA ILE A 1026 -1.24 -23.69 -26.07
C ILE A 1026 -2.14 -24.16 -27.23
N ASP A 1027 -1.58 -24.40 -28.41
CA ASP A 1027 -2.30 -24.91 -29.60
C ASP A 1027 -3.55 -24.06 -29.98
N PHE A 1028 -3.54 -22.75 -29.68
CA PHE A 1028 -4.73 -21.89 -29.76
C PHE A 1028 -5.24 -21.66 -31.19
N GLU A 1029 -4.40 -21.92 -32.20
CA GLU A 1029 -4.77 -21.95 -33.61
C GLU A 1029 -5.84 -22.99 -33.94
N GLN A 1030 -6.03 -24.01 -33.08
CA GLN A 1030 -7.08 -25.02 -33.24
C GLN A 1030 -8.45 -24.56 -32.71
N TYR A 1031 -8.46 -23.49 -31.90
CA TYR A 1031 -9.60 -22.98 -31.14
C TYR A 1031 -10.03 -21.57 -31.57
N SER A 1032 -9.25 -20.89 -32.41
CA SER A 1032 -9.50 -19.50 -32.86
C SER A 1032 -9.04 -19.26 -34.29
N LEU A 1033 -9.40 -18.11 -34.86
CA LEU A 1033 -8.90 -17.67 -36.17
C LEU A 1033 -7.76 -16.68 -36.00
N ILE A 1034 -6.61 -16.99 -36.60
CA ILE A 1034 -5.39 -16.18 -36.50
C ILE A 1034 -5.06 -15.61 -37.88
N ALA A 1035 -5.22 -14.29 -38.01
CA ALA A 1035 -4.94 -13.54 -39.23
C ALA A 1035 -3.57 -12.85 -39.16
N LYS A 1036 -2.79 -12.92 -40.25
CA LYS A 1036 -1.43 -12.37 -40.33
C LYS A 1036 -1.37 -10.94 -40.83
N ASP A 1037 -2.37 -10.52 -41.59
CA ASP A 1037 -2.48 -9.19 -42.17
C ASP A 1037 -3.94 -8.67 -42.18
N SER A 1038 -4.15 -7.42 -42.59
CA SER A 1038 -5.45 -6.75 -42.54
C SER A 1038 -6.47 -7.34 -43.53
N GLU A 1039 -6.01 -7.82 -44.69
CA GLU A 1039 -6.87 -8.47 -45.69
C GLU A 1039 -7.41 -9.79 -45.15
N GLU A 1040 -6.52 -10.66 -44.67
CA GLU A 1040 -6.88 -11.93 -44.03
C GLU A 1040 -7.79 -11.72 -42.82
N PHE A 1041 -7.51 -10.71 -41.99
CA PHE A 1041 -8.33 -10.40 -40.81
C PHE A 1041 -9.75 -10.01 -41.21
N SER A 1042 -9.90 -9.10 -42.17
CA SER A 1042 -11.22 -8.66 -42.62
C SER A 1042 -12.03 -9.83 -43.22
N ARG A 1043 -11.38 -10.67 -44.02
CA ARG A 1043 -11.99 -11.86 -44.62
C ARG A 1043 -12.43 -12.87 -43.56
N MET A 1044 -11.56 -13.21 -42.60
CA MET A 1044 -11.90 -14.14 -41.51
C MET A 1044 -13.08 -13.65 -40.66
N VAL A 1045 -13.17 -12.35 -40.39
CA VAL A 1045 -14.32 -11.78 -39.67
C VAL A 1045 -15.60 -11.89 -40.50
N ILE A 1046 -15.55 -11.59 -41.80
CA ILE A 1046 -16.72 -11.69 -42.69
C ILE A 1046 -17.18 -13.14 -42.81
N ASP A 1047 -16.26 -14.06 -43.10
CA ASP A 1047 -16.54 -15.50 -43.26
C ASP A 1047 -17.18 -16.07 -41.98
N LEU A 1048 -16.57 -15.80 -40.81
CA LEU A 1048 -17.07 -16.26 -39.52
C LEU A 1048 -18.43 -15.65 -39.12
N TYR A 1049 -18.73 -14.43 -39.56
CA TYR A 1049 -19.99 -13.75 -39.18
C TYR A 1049 -21.22 -14.37 -39.85
N ASP A 1050 -21.04 -15.01 -41.00
CA ASP A 1050 -22.10 -15.64 -41.80
C ASP A 1050 -22.16 -17.16 -41.67
N ASP A 1051 -21.05 -17.81 -41.31
CA ASP A 1051 -20.96 -19.26 -41.18
C ASP A 1051 -21.36 -19.75 -39.78
N ILE A 1052 -22.61 -20.18 -39.65
CA ILE A 1052 -23.20 -20.69 -38.40
C ILE A 1052 -22.48 -21.96 -37.91
N GLU A 1053 -22.09 -22.85 -38.82
CA GLU A 1053 -21.46 -24.13 -38.49
C GLU A 1053 -20.05 -23.88 -37.93
N MET A 1054 -19.27 -23.04 -38.63
CA MET A 1054 -17.95 -22.63 -38.18
C MET A 1054 -18.02 -21.88 -36.84
N TRP A 1055 -18.97 -20.96 -36.69
CA TRP A 1055 -19.17 -20.21 -35.44
C TRP A 1055 -19.49 -21.13 -34.27
N THR A 1056 -20.41 -22.06 -34.46
CA THR A 1056 -20.86 -22.99 -33.40
C THR A 1056 -19.74 -23.94 -33.01
N ASN A 1057 -18.99 -24.46 -33.98
CA ASN A 1057 -17.82 -25.29 -33.72
C ASN A 1057 -16.74 -24.54 -32.93
N LEU A 1058 -16.42 -23.29 -33.28
CA LEU A 1058 -15.45 -22.49 -32.52
C LEU A 1058 -15.97 -22.15 -31.12
N SER A 1059 -17.26 -21.84 -30.97
CA SER A 1059 -17.88 -21.57 -29.67
C SER A 1059 -17.80 -22.78 -28.73
N MET A 1060 -18.07 -23.99 -29.24
CA MET A 1060 -17.91 -25.24 -28.48
C MET A 1060 -16.45 -25.50 -28.09
N LYS A 1061 -15.53 -25.31 -29.03
CA LYS A 1061 -14.09 -25.45 -28.77
C LYS A 1061 -13.56 -24.48 -27.72
N SER A 1062 -14.09 -23.26 -27.65
CA SER A 1062 -13.72 -22.30 -26.61
C SER A 1062 -13.98 -22.85 -25.21
N LYS A 1063 -15.11 -23.53 -25.02
CA LYS A 1063 -15.43 -24.22 -23.76
C LYS A 1063 -14.38 -25.29 -23.42
N ASP A 1064 -14.13 -26.20 -24.37
CA ASP A 1064 -13.15 -27.28 -24.20
C ASP A 1064 -11.75 -26.75 -23.84
N TYR A 1065 -11.36 -25.63 -24.46
CA TYR A 1065 -10.08 -24.98 -24.22
C TYR A 1065 -9.93 -24.49 -22.76
N ILE A 1066 -10.96 -23.81 -22.24
CA ILE A 1066 -10.93 -23.26 -20.88
C ILE A 1066 -10.99 -24.39 -19.85
N SER A 1067 -11.85 -25.38 -20.04
CA SER A 1067 -11.91 -26.59 -19.19
C SER A 1067 -10.57 -27.32 -19.11
N LYS A 1068 -9.79 -27.31 -20.21
CA LYS A 1068 -8.51 -28.00 -20.27
C LYS A 1068 -7.36 -27.23 -19.64
N TYR A 1069 -7.28 -25.91 -19.86
CA TYR A 1069 -6.06 -25.15 -19.56
C TYR A 1069 -6.22 -24.05 -18.51
N PHE A 1070 -7.43 -23.59 -18.20
CA PHE A 1070 -7.67 -22.41 -17.34
C PHE A 1070 -8.56 -22.74 -16.13
N THR A 1071 -8.44 -23.95 -15.60
CA THR A 1071 -9.14 -24.38 -14.38
C THR A 1071 -8.22 -24.35 -13.15
N THR A 1072 -8.81 -24.36 -11.97
CA THR A 1072 -8.06 -24.54 -10.72
C THR A 1072 -7.24 -25.84 -10.75
N ASN A 1073 -7.77 -26.92 -11.34
CA ASN A 1073 -7.06 -28.19 -11.46
C ASN A 1073 -5.81 -28.06 -12.36
N ALA A 1074 -5.90 -27.35 -13.49
CA ALA A 1074 -4.76 -27.11 -14.36
C ALA A 1074 -3.63 -26.36 -13.63
N ALA A 1075 -3.97 -25.34 -12.83
CA ALA A 1075 -3.00 -24.64 -11.98
C ALA A 1075 -2.40 -25.55 -10.90
N LEU A 1076 -3.26 -26.33 -10.23
CA LEU A 1076 -2.92 -27.23 -9.14
C LEU A 1076 -1.92 -28.31 -9.58
N GLU A 1077 -2.11 -28.89 -10.76
CA GLU A 1077 -1.20 -29.91 -11.33
C GLU A 1077 0.23 -29.38 -11.46
N GLN A 1078 0.40 -28.13 -11.88
CA GLN A 1078 1.72 -27.53 -12.01
C GLN A 1078 2.31 -27.15 -10.65
N ILE A 1079 1.53 -26.48 -9.80
CA ILE A 1079 2.00 -26.02 -8.48
C ILE A 1079 2.42 -27.18 -7.58
N LYS A 1080 1.70 -28.30 -7.61
CA LYS A 1080 2.02 -29.50 -6.81
C LYS A 1080 3.38 -30.11 -7.15
N LEU A 1081 3.95 -29.85 -8.33
CA LEU A 1081 5.28 -30.35 -8.70
C LEU A 1081 6.41 -29.62 -7.97
N ASP A 1082 6.14 -28.42 -7.48
CA ASP A 1082 7.17 -27.56 -6.89
C ASP A 1082 7.02 -27.41 -5.38
N ILE A 1083 5.85 -27.80 -4.85
CA ILE A 1083 5.43 -27.60 -3.46
C ILE A 1083 5.35 -28.90 -2.64
N ASN A 1084 5.31 -30.08 -3.25
CA ASN A 1084 5.27 -31.35 -2.51
C ASN A 1084 6.63 -31.98 -2.25
#